data_AF-A0A0K9YS98-F1
#
_entry.id   AF-A0A0K9YS98-F1
#
_cell.length_a   1.000
_cell.length_b   1.000
_cell.length_c   1.000
_cell.angle_alpha   90.00
_cell.angle_beta   90.00
_cell.angle_gamma   90.00
#
_symmetry.space_group_name_H-M   'P 1'
#
loop_
_entity.id
_entity.type
_entity.pdbx_description
1 polymer ?
#
loop_
_entity_poly.entity_id
_entity_poly.type
_entity_poly.pdbx_seq_one_letter_code
_entity_poly.pdbx_strand_id
1 'polypeptide(L)'
;MSRQPILQQYYTRGRQGIFRSNEGYDTVAKSSGLDNTFIKKTLHPFCVYHAPRELQERAEGDLSKYPEALVCFQAESGEMVIGKSVFVGADFTGQRNTFFSHNYIIPAQRRDEFIKDPSKLFGIRGFATAHDDAKGKELPALEDLSYQTASTGDRKKWLMQHGIDELVFKQLLYAVMTSLSAKKKVFISLNVEVSTLSSVATELLAILYSCLPYELRRHFGFLTYSNEPESKKHIHVVFVEKGSIRPGGGHSDKDFLFDFGLGRIHNVDLQEGVHEYLNFAWEFLNDSRILTSFHAFCEEVLTGADTSISLRVSTYYELCAFYLIEKGRMSVYERNRAGVWQALNSYLGQQGLSHKKRLIDLQSMLFRNEQESVTATKLPESVTVKQMLESYSVSKQDSLQMDMIRFVMDVLMKAKAMRQHSYVAEVYKHLSANPELFGFMMRSVLGHKQLTKPLFEDYLGERLRAASQISQVLKEIQFWTETAPQALRNPFFMTTYIERLLELFARERQKLDAAISIHQFFENLDGTRGYAEELLDELDKSLLKHLALDTLSKEDFLKIVALLEEKAQSFLGTLDVESRQKQELLLNLAELLEQKRAPHPAEFFRKWDREETKAQQRIIQNMLNAPFDKDSFPMVALIFYRDDQFGQEGFHCTEMLNFVEQNGGEPVLHAFIQWTMTQRMFFEDKELLPAYRQALKQLFLEGKGRRLRSKEWRKRWYAVRNADFRKLLEEVRRETANPLVKLFRNKAFVISGLLVLVAAGVWGGYAFWQQGQEGAQGKDPSTDTAHRVRVPSTSGWIPAYRLMMDPQIEPVEYVVLETTKSTTP
;
A
#
# COMPACT_ATOMS: atom_id res chain seq x y z
N MET A 1 31.65 15.83 43.32
CA MET A 1 31.65 14.38 43.62
C MET A 1 33.06 13.87 43.40
N SER A 2 33.57 12.96 44.23
CA SER A 2 34.91 12.37 44.03
C SER A 2 34.93 11.46 42.80
N ARG A 3 36.05 11.48 42.05
CA ARG A 3 36.26 10.61 40.87
C ARG A 3 36.37 9.17 41.36
N GLN A 4 35.55 8.26 40.83
CA GLN A 4 35.63 6.84 41.23
C GLN A 4 37.00 6.26 40.83
N PRO A 5 37.67 5.51 41.73
CA PRO A 5 38.98 4.97 41.46
C PRO A 5 38.90 3.73 40.56
N ILE A 6 40.01 3.44 39.91
CA ILE A 6 40.24 2.21 39.15
C ILE A 6 40.64 1.10 40.14
N LEU A 7 40.03 -0.07 39.98
CA LEU A 7 40.28 -1.22 40.85
C LEU A 7 41.19 -2.23 40.17
N GLN A 8 41.89 -3.05 40.96
CA GLN A 8 42.89 -4.01 40.48
C GLN A 8 42.56 -5.44 40.95
N GLN A 9 42.96 -6.43 40.15
CA GLN A 9 42.96 -7.85 40.49
C GLN A 9 44.23 -8.52 39.98
N TYR A 10 44.89 -9.31 40.83
CA TYR A 10 45.96 -10.24 40.46
C TYR A 10 45.46 -11.68 40.53
N TYR A 11 45.75 -12.48 39.50
CA TYR A 11 45.36 -13.89 39.39
C TYR A 11 46.55 -14.73 38.94
N THR A 12 46.80 -15.84 39.63
CA THR A 12 47.85 -16.81 39.30
C THR A 12 47.61 -18.10 40.09
N ARG A 13 48.47 -19.10 39.92
CA ARG A 13 48.51 -20.25 40.81
C ARG A 13 49.34 -19.94 42.05
N GLY A 14 48.68 -19.95 43.20
CA GLY A 14 49.30 -19.70 44.50
C GLY A 14 49.07 -20.84 45.49
N ARG A 15 49.76 -20.79 46.64
CA ARG A 15 49.53 -21.70 47.77
C ARG A 15 48.14 -21.50 48.39
N GLN A 16 47.66 -20.25 48.34
CA GLN A 16 46.33 -19.83 48.76
C GLN A 16 45.90 -18.65 47.87
N GLY A 17 44.60 -18.45 47.70
CA GLY A 17 44.02 -17.26 47.10
C GLY A 17 43.09 -16.51 48.05
N ILE A 18 42.20 -15.70 47.48
CA ILE A 18 41.13 -14.99 48.19
C ILE A 18 39.90 -15.89 48.36
N PHE A 19 39.67 -16.85 47.47
CA PHE A 19 38.49 -17.72 47.49
C PHE A 19 38.82 -19.17 47.87
N ARG A 20 40.08 -19.60 47.75
CA ARG A 20 40.54 -20.95 48.07
C ARG A 20 41.71 -20.93 49.07
N SER A 21 41.60 -21.75 50.11
CA SER A 21 42.66 -21.99 51.11
C SER A 21 43.73 -22.99 50.67
N ASN A 22 43.51 -23.65 49.53
CA ASN A 22 44.34 -24.74 49.02
C ASN A 22 45.02 -24.29 47.73
N GLU A 23 46.10 -25.00 47.37
CA GLU A 23 46.82 -24.77 46.12
C GLU A 23 45.91 -24.79 44.89
N GLY A 24 46.09 -23.80 44.01
CA GLY A 24 45.42 -23.76 42.71
C GLY A 24 45.45 -22.36 42.09
N TYR A 25 44.89 -22.25 40.90
CA TYR A 25 44.61 -20.95 40.28
C TYR A 25 43.46 -20.25 41.01
N ASP A 26 43.72 -19.03 41.46
CA ASP A 26 42.74 -18.16 42.13
C ASP A 26 43.17 -16.68 42.02
N THR A 27 42.29 -15.77 42.40
CA THR A 27 42.69 -14.39 42.68
C THR A 27 43.58 -14.39 43.92
N VAL A 28 44.82 -13.92 43.80
CA VAL A 28 45.79 -13.84 44.91
C VAL A 28 45.71 -12.50 45.65
N ALA A 29 45.45 -11.40 44.92
CA ALA A 29 45.25 -10.08 45.49
C ALA A 29 44.18 -9.28 44.73
N LYS A 30 43.46 -8.38 45.41
CA LYS A 30 42.44 -7.50 44.81
C LYS A 30 42.34 -6.16 45.53
N SER A 31 41.79 -5.14 44.88
CA SER A 31 41.35 -3.93 45.60
C SER A 31 40.15 -4.21 46.50
N SER A 32 40.11 -3.61 47.69
CA SER A 32 39.06 -3.85 48.70
C SER A 32 37.65 -3.65 48.14
N GLY A 33 37.41 -2.57 47.38
CA GLY A 33 36.14 -2.25 46.74
C GLY A 33 35.72 -3.14 45.55
N LEU A 34 36.55 -4.09 45.09
CA LEU A 34 36.21 -4.95 43.96
C LEU A 34 35.35 -6.14 44.40
N ASP A 35 34.13 -6.28 43.86
CA ASP A 35 33.20 -7.33 44.26
C ASP A 35 33.69 -8.76 43.91
N ASN A 36 33.45 -9.68 44.84
CA ASN A 36 33.85 -11.08 44.74
C ASN A 36 33.05 -11.86 43.69
N THR A 37 31.78 -11.49 43.44
CA THR A 37 30.94 -12.12 42.42
C THR A 37 31.35 -11.66 41.02
N PHE A 38 31.62 -10.36 40.87
CA PHE A 38 32.19 -9.79 39.64
C PHE A 38 33.51 -10.46 39.26
N ILE A 39 34.43 -10.65 40.21
CA ILE A 39 35.69 -11.36 39.94
C ILE A 39 35.42 -12.78 39.40
N LYS A 40 34.58 -13.57 40.07
CA LYS A 40 34.31 -14.97 39.71
C LYS A 40 33.53 -15.13 38.41
N LYS A 41 32.56 -14.26 38.13
CA LYS A 41 31.68 -14.35 36.95
C LYS A 41 32.22 -13.61 35.73
N THR A 42 32.88 -12.47 35.94
CA THR A 42 33.29 -11.54 34.87
C THR A 42 34.78 -11.62 34.57
N LEU A 43 35.66 -11.70 35.58
CA LEU A 43 37.12 -11.64 35.36
C LEU A 43 37.78 -13.01 35.17
N HIS A 44 37.44 -13.99 36.02
CA HIS A 44 38.01 -15.34 35.96
C HIS A 44 37.93 -16.01 34.57
N PRO A 45 36.85 -15.88 33.76
CA PRO A 45 36.80 -16.44 32.41
C PRO A 45 37.86 -15.91 31.42
N PHE A 46 38.46 -14.74 31.70
CA PHE A 46 39.53 -14.13 30.89
C PHE A 46 40.92 -14.26 31.53
N CYS A 47 40.99 -14.75 32.77
CA CYS A 47 42.24 -15.08 33.46
C CYS A 47 42.76 -16.43 32.98
N VAL A 48 43.14 -16.52 31.69
CA VAL A 48 43.63 -17.72 31.02
C VAL A 48 44.80 -17.35 30.12
N TYR A 49 45.83 -18.20 30.11
CA TYR A 49 46.95 -18.09 29.16
C TYR A 49 47.47 -19.48 28.80
N HIS A 50 47.64 -19.74 27.50
CA HIS A 50 48.26 -20.94 26.98
C HIS A 50 49.54 -20.54 26.25
N ALA A 51 50.68 -21.06 26.70
CA ALA A 51 51.96 -20.77 26.06
C ALA A 51 51.99 -21.26 24.60
N PRO A 52 52.70 -20.55 23.69
CA PRO A 52 52.72 -20.91 22.28
C PRO A 52 53.37 -22.27 22.04
N ARG A 53 52.85 -23.03 21.08
CA ARG A 53 53.38 -24.35 20.71
C ARG A 53 54.83 -24.25 20.24
N GLU A 54 55.17 -23.25 19.41
CA GLU A 54 56.53 -23.03 18.91
C GLU A 54 57.57 -22.90 20.06
N LEU A 55 57.19 -22.23 21.15
CA LEU A 55 58.07 -22.03 22.32
C LEU A 55 58.11 -23.25 23.24
N GLN A 56 57.00 -24.00 23.34
CA GLN A 56 56.92 -25.24 24.10
C GLN A 56 57.75 -26.35 23.45
N GLU A 57 57.63 -26.53 22.14
CA GLU A 57 58.32 -27.57 21.37
C GLU A 57 59.85 -27.44 21.43
N ARG A 58 60.36 -26.20 21.49
CA ARG A 58 61.81 -25.92 21.65
C ARG A 58 62.28 -25.75 23.10
N ALA A 59 61.41 -25.96 24.09
CA ALA A 59 61.69 -25.78 25.51
C ALA A 59 62.35 -24.42 25.85
N GLU A 60 61.77 -23.32 25.36
CA GLU A 60 62.31 -21.97 25.53
C GLU A 60 62.39 -21.56 27.01
N GLY A 61 63.61 -21.27 27.50
CA GLY A 61 63.84 -20.86 28.89
C GLY A 61 63.71 -19.35 29.14
N ASP A 62 63.78 -18.54 28.09
CA ASP A 62 63.67 -17.08 28.18
C ASP A 62 62.21 -16.63 28.21
N LEU A 63 61.72 -16.29 29.40
CA LEU A 63 60.35 -15.83 29.63
C LEU A 63 60.00 -14.56 28.83
N SER A 64 60.98 -13.73 28.44
CA SER A 64 60.72 -12.49 27.70
C SER A 64 60.28 -12.72 26.25
N LYS A 65 60.49 -13.93 25.72
CA LYS A 65 60.04 -14.33 24.37
C LYS A 65 58.60 -14.84 24.34
N TYR A 66 57.94 -15.03 25.49
CA TYR A 66 56.55 -15.44 25.52
C TYR A 66 55.64 -14.21 25.33
N PRO A 67 54.73 -14.21 24.34
CA PRO A 67 53.91 -13.03 24.03
C PRO A 67 52.97 -12.69 25.18
N GLU A 68 52.92 -11.42 25.58
CA GLU A 68 51.95 -10.94 26.56
C GLU A 68 50.53 -10.92 25.98
N ALA A 69 49.53 -11.46 26.67
CA ALA A 69 48.14 -11.41 26.23
C ALA A 69 47.42 -10.22 26.86
N LEU A 70 47.35 -9.10 26.14
CA LEU A 70 46.51 -7.94 26.48
C LEU A 70 45.07 -8.23 26.06
N VAL A 71 44.14 -8.13 27.01
CA VAL A 71 42.71 -8.32 26.82
C VAL A 71 41.96 -7.04 27.18
N CYS A 72 40.96 -6.68 26.39
CA CYS A 72 40.06 -5.58 26.69
C CYS A 72 38.62 -5.99 26.39
N PHE A 73 37.70 -5.74 27.33
CA PHE A 73 36.27 -5.95 27.10
C PHE A 73 35.41 -5.07 28.01
N GLN A 74 34.11 -5.04 27.74
CA GLN A 74 33.11 -4.29 28.49
C GLN A 74 32.22 -5.28 29.25
N ALA A 75 32.11 -5.09 30.56
CA ALA A 75 31.25 -5.91 31.42
C ALA A 75 29.77 -5.54 31.24
N GLU A 76 28.86 -6.47 31.56
CA GLU A 76 27.40 -6.22 31.49
C GLU A 76 26.92 -5.14 32.46
N SER A 77 27.66 -4.92 33.55
CA SER A 77 27.45 -3.83 34.52
C SER A 77 28.04 -2.48 34.06
N GLY A 78 28.73 -2.44 32.92
CA GLY A 78 29.17 -1.22 32.23
C GLY A 78 30.63 -0.81 32.46
N GLU A 79 31.36 -1.47 33.35
CA GLU A 79 32.80 -1.27 33.56
C GLU A 79 33.61 -1.78 32.36
N MET A 80 34.72 -1.08 32.08
CA MET A 80 35.70 -1.50 31.09
C MET A 80 36.83 -2.25 31.80
N VAL A 81 37.10 -3.48 31.37
CA VAL A 81 38.17 -4.33 31.92
C VAL A 81 39.34 -4.30 30.94
N ILE A 82 40.53 -3.98 31.45
CA ILE A 82 41.79 -4.02 30.69
C ILE A 82 42.75 -4.93 31.45
N GLY A 83 43.06 -6.09 30.88
CA GLY A 83 43.86 -7.14 31.50
C GLY A 83 45.12 -7.46 30.74
N LYS A 84 46.17 -7.89 31.44
CA LYS A 84 47.38 -8.45 30.81
C LYS A 84 47.74 -9.77 31.48
N SER A 85 47.83 -10.83 30.68
CA SER A 85 48.30 -12.15 31.11
C SER A 85 49.68 -12.45 30.52
N VAL A 86 50.60 -12.94 31.35
CA VAL A 86 51.98 -13.26 30.95
C VAL A 86 52.39 -14.65 31.43
N PHE A 87 53.23 -15.33 30.66
CA PHE A 87 53.88 -16.58 31.09
C PHE A 87 54.95 -16.27 32.15
N VAL A 88 54.99 -17.04 33.24
CA VAL A 88 55.97 -16.82 34.32
C VAL A 88 56.84 -18.04 34.63
N GLY A 89 56.83 -19.05 33.74
CA GLY A 89 57.59 -20.28 33.94
C GLY A 89 57.00 -21.15 35.05
N ALA A 90 57.86 -21.84 35.80
CA ALA A 90 57.46 -22.77 36.85
C ALA A 90 56.78 -22.06 38.04
N ASP A 91 55.73 -22.69 38.58
CA ASP A 91 55.06 -22.23 39.80
C ASP A 91 55.91 -22.45 41.08
N PHE A 92 55.37 -22.08 42.24
CA PHE A 92 56.04 -22.19 43.54
C PHE A 92 56.41 -23.63 43.96
N THR A 93 55.97 -24.67 43.24
CA THR A 93 56.37 -26.07 43.44
C THR A 93 57.55 -26.49 42.55
N GLY A 94 57.85 -25.71 41.49
CA GLY A 94 58.83 -26.06 40.46
C GLY A 94 58.38 -27.14 39.47
N GLN A 95 57.21 -27.76 39.66
CA GLN A 95 56.80 -28.96 38.90
C GLN A 95 55.95 -28.67 37.66
N ARG A 96 55.33 -27.49 37.58
CA ARG A 96 54.39 -27.12 36.51
C ARG A 96 54.53 -25.66 36.15
N ASN A 97 54.35 -25.35 34.87
CA ASN A 97 54.33 -23.97 34.40
C ASN A 97 53.00 -23.27 34.74
N THR A 98 53.07 -21.96 34.97
CA THR A 98 51.93 -21.10 35.28
C THR A 98 52.02 -19.76 34.52
N PHE A 99 50.92 -19.02 34.55
CA PHE A 99 50.82 -17.65 34.08
C PHE A 99 50.37 -16.72 35.20
N PHE A 100 50.57 -15.43 35.01
CA PHE A 100 50.10 -14.37 35.89
C PHE A 100 49.21 -13.41 35.09
N SER A 101 48.05 -13.04 35.63
CA SER A 101 47.14 -12.05 35.05
C SER A 101 46.95 -10.87 35.99
N HIS A 102 47.07 -9.65 35.47
CA HIS A 102 46.70 -8.42 36.15
C HIS A 102 45.60 -7.70 35.37
N ASN A 103 44.46 -7.48 36.02
CA ASN A 103 43.32 -6.77 35.45
C ASN A 103 43.07 -5.43 36.15
N TYR A 104 42.92 -4.37 35.35
CA TYR A 104 42.34 -3.08 35.74
C TYR A 104 40.84 -3.07 35.44
N ILE A 105 40.05 -2.55 36.37
CA ILE A 105 38.61 -2.36 36.23
C ILE A 105 38.33 -0.85 36.26
N ILE A 106 38.01 -0.30 35.11
CA ILE A 106 37.68 1.12 34.91
C ILE A 106 36.17 1.30 35.16
N PRO A 107 35.75 2.19 36.08
CA PRO A 107 34.34 2.45 36.33
C PRO A 107 33.57 2.92 35.08
N ALA A 108 32.30 2.56 34.97
CA ALA A 108 31.45 2.86 33.82
C ALA A 108 31.40 4.37 33.46
N GLN A 109 31.44 5.25 34.48
CA GLN A 109 31.45 6.71 34.32
C GLN A 109 32.77 7.26 33.75
N ARG A 110 33.83 6.46 33.76
CA ARG A 110 35.19 6.83 33.31
C ARG A 110 35.64 6.14 32.03
N ARG A 111 34.95 5.10 31.57
CA ARG A 111 35.33 4.33 30.36
C ARG A 111 35.58 5.20 29.13
N ASP A 112 34.81 6.27 28.98
CA ASP A 112 34.92 7.21 27.85
C ASP A 112 36.25 7.99 27.85
N GLU A 113 36.90 8.16 29.02
CA GLU A 113 38.27 8.71 29.12
C GLU A 113 39.28 7.83 28.37
N PHE A 114 39.10 6.51 28.38
CA PHE A 114 39.98 5.50 27.77
C PHE A 114 39.58 5.20 26.32
N ILE A 115 38.29 5.28 26.01
CA ILE A 115 37.76 5.02 24.66
C ILE A 115 38.15 6.12 23.68
N LYS A 116 38.17 7.37 24.12
CA LYS A 116 38.48 8.51 23.23
C LYS A 116 39.98 8.66 22.95
N ASP A 117 40.85 8.31 23.90
CA ASP A 117 42.31 8.29 23.72
C ASP A 117 42.88 6.86 23.69
N PRO A 118 43.20 6.29 22.51
CA PRO A 118 43.81 4.96 22.39
C PRO A 118 45.11 4.79 23.19
N SER A 119 45.85 5.87 23.47
CA SER A 119 47.10 5.83 24.25
C SER A 119 46.87 5.34 25.68
N LYS A 120 45.72 5.67 26.27
CA LYS A 120 45.33 5.21 27.61
C LYS A 120 44.98 3.72 27.67
N LEU A 121 44.77 3.08 26.53
CA LEU A 121 44.47 1.65 26.43
C LEU A 121 45.71 0.83 26.03
N PHE A 122 46.36 1.20 24.93
CA PHE A 122 47.49 0.45 24.37
C PHE A 122 48.85 0.87 24.92
N GLY A 123 48.95 2.07 25.50
CA GLY A 123 50.20 2.63 26.04
C GLY A 123 50.45 2.35 27.52
N ILE A 124 49.59 1.59 28.22
CA ILE A 124 49.67 1.36 29.67
C ILE A 124 51.00 0.65 30.03
N ARG A 125 51.73 1.20 31.00
CA ARG A 125 53.00 0.61 31.50
C ARG A 125 52.90 0.02 32.92
N GLY A 126 51.81 0.26 33.65
CA GLY A 126 51.66 -0.15 35.05
C GLY A 126 51.44 -1.64 35.34
N PHE A 127 51.34 -2.50 34.32
CA PHE A 127 51.03 -3.91 34.51
C PHE A 127 52.16 -4.68 35.21
N ALA A 128 51.92 -5.08 36.47
CA ALA A 128 52.67 -6.14 37.13
C ALA A 128 52.71 -7.44 36.30
N THR A 129 53.79 -8.21 36.44
CA THR A 129 54.03 -9.51 35.79
C THR A 129 54.16 -10.68 36.78
N ALA A 130 54.16 -10.39 38.09
CA ALA A 130 54.21 -11.38 39.17
C ALA A 130 53.56 -10.81 40.45
N HIS A 131 53.26 -11.68 41.41
CA HIS A 131 52.85 -11.32 42.76
C HIS A 131 53.89 -11.80 43.77
N ASP A 132 54.05 -11.02 44.84
CA ASP A 132 54.89 -11.33 45.98
C ASP A 132 53.96 -11.49 47.19
N ASP A 133 53.81 -12.73 47.67
CA ASP A 133 52.91 -13.10 48.77
C ASP A 133 53.20 -12.28 50.06
N ALA A 134 54.43 -11.78 50.24
CA ALA A 134 54.80 -10.95 51.39
C ALA A 134 54.11 -9.57 51.39
N LYS A 135 53.58 -9.11 50.24
CA LYS A 135 52.84 -7.84 50.11
C LYS A 135 51.35 -7.95 50.46
N GLY A 136 50.87 -9.16 50.79
CA GLY A 136 49.50 -9.40 51.20
C GLY A 136 48.48 -9.38 50.05
N LYS A 137 47.21 -9.60 50.40
CA LYS A 137 46.11 -9.86 49.43
C LYS A 137 45.32 -8.61 49.01
N GLU A 138 45.71 -7.40 49.48
CA GLU A 138 45.02 -6.15 49.17
C GLU A 138 45.85 -5.28 48.20
N LEU A 139 45.21 -4.77 47.15
CA LEU A 139 45.81 -3.87 46.17
C LEU A 139 45.25 -2.46 46.32
N PRO A 140 46.06 -1.40 46.18
CA PRO A 140 45.55 -0.04 46.22
C PRO A 140 44.52 0.21 45.12
N ALA A 141 43.55 1.07 45.38
CA ALA A 141 42.71 1.65 44.33
C ALA A 141 43.48 2.81 43.68
N LEU A 142 43.40 2.95 42.36
CA LEU A 142 44.20 3.92 41.59
C LEU A 142 43.36 5.10 41.10
N GLU A 143 43.92 6.32 41.14
CA GLU A 143 43.24 7.48 40.57
C GLU A 143 43.29 7.51 39.04
N ASP A 144 44.42 7.15 38.43
CA ASP A 144 44.62 7.03 36.98
C ASP A 144 45.69 5.99 36.67
N LEU A 145 45.85 5.62 35.40
CA LEU A 145 46.91 4.70 34.94
C LEU A 145 48.07 5.44 34.30
N SER A 146 49.30 4.95 34.50
CA SER A 146 50.47 5.43 33.78
C SER A 146 50.51 4.84 32.36
N TYR A 147 50.52 5.71 31.36
CA TYR A 147 50.58 5.36 29.95
C TYR A 147 51.61 6.21 29.20
N GLN A 148 52.10 5.71 28.08
CA GLN A 148 52.92 6.45 27.13
C GLN A 148 52.10 6.78 25.88
N THR A 149 52.16 8.03 25.44
CA THR A 149 51.64 8.43 24.13
C THR A 149 52.49 7.78 23.04
N ALA A 150 51.88 7.00 22.16
CA ALA A 150 52.61 6.34 21.08
C ALA A 150 53.15 7.39 20.09
N SER A 151 54.47 7.38 19.88
CA SER A 151 55.11 8.10 18.78
C SER A 151 54.84 7.37 17.47
N THR A 152 53.60 7.40 16.98
CA THR A 152 53.28 6.78 15.69
C THR A 152 53.97 7.55 14.58
N GLY A 153 54.98 6.93 13.96
CA GLY A 153 55.47 7.33 12.64
C GLY A 153 54.40 7.13 11.58
N ASP A 154 54.80 7.06 10.30
CA ASP A 154 53.85 6.80 9.22
C ASP A 154 53.18 5.41 9.38
N ARG A 155 51.90 5.42 9.74
CA ARG A 155 51.10 4.21 9.99
C ARG A 155 50.83 3.45 8.70
N LYS A 156 50.72 4.14 7.55
CA LYS A 156 50.58 3.47 6.24
C LYS A 156 51.85 2.70 5.92
N LYS A 157 53.01 3.31 6.15
CA LYS A 157 54.32 2.63 6.01
C LYS A 157 54.44 1.43 6.95
N TRP A 158 54.01 1.56 8.21
CA TRP A 158 54.01 0.46 9.17
C TRP A 158 53.11 -0.70 8.73
N LEU A 159 51.88 -0.43 8.26
CA LEU A 159 50.97 -1.45 7.73
C LEU A 159 51.57 -2.18 6.51
N MET A 160 52.12 -1.43 5.54
CA MET A 160 52.75 -2.01 4.35
C MET A 160 53.95 -2.92 4.71
N GLN A 161 54.74 -2.55 5.73
CA GLN A 161 55.85 -3.38 6.23
C GLN A 161 55.40 -4.73 6.80
N HIS A 162 54.14 -4.85 7.23
CA HIS A 162 53.54 -6.09 7.76
C HIS A 162 52.61 -6.78 6.75
N GLY A 163 52.66 -6.40 5.47
CA GLY A 163 51.85 -7.01 4.40
C GLY A 163 50.38 -6.57 4.40
N ILE A 164 50.05 -5.44 5.03
CA ILE A 164 48.71 -4.86 5.05
C ILE A 164 48.70 -3.64 4.11
N ASP A 165 48.16 -3.84 2.91
CA ASP A 165 47.91 -2.76 1.94
C ASP A 165 46.56 -2.06 2.20
N GLU A 166 46.18 -1.16 1.28
CA GLU A 166 44.92 -0.43 1.35
C GLU A 166 43.68 -1.35 1.33
N LEU A 167 43.68 -2.41 0.50
CA LEU A 167 42.53 -3.31 0.37
C LEU A 167 42.38 -4.17 1.64
N VAL A 168 43.49 -4.75 2.10
CA VAL A 168 43.54 -5.56 3.32
C VAL A 168 43.18 -4.72 4.55
N PHE A 169 43.66 -3.47 4.65
CA PHE A 169 43.28 -2.55 5.73
C PHE A 169 41.77 -2.30 5.75
N LYS A 170 41.17 -2.02 4.59
CA LYS A 170 39.71 -1.80 4.47
C LYS A 170 38.93 -3.05 4.83
N GLN A 171 39.37 -4.23 4.39
CA GLN A 171 38.81 -5.53 4.76
C GLN A 171 38.88 -5.79 6.27
N LEU A 172 40.02 -5.55 6.91
CA LEU A 172 40.20 -5.64 8.36
C LEU A 172 39.24 -4.70 9.10
N LEU A 173 39.23 -3.42 8.75
CA LEU A 173 38.37 -2.43 9.41
C LEU A 173 36.89 -2.75 9.22
N TYR A 174 36.48 -3.16 8.02
CA TYR A 174 35.12 -3.63 7.74
C TYR A 174 34.72 -4.85 8.57
N ALA A 175 35.59 -5.87 8.64
CA ALA A 175 35.35 -7.07 9.43
C ALA A 175 35.21 -6.74 10.94
N VAL A 176 36.07 -5.86 11.45
CA VAL A 176 36.01 -5.35 12.83
C VAL A 176 34.70 -4.61 13.10
N MET A 177 34.32 -3.65 12.25
CA MET A 177 33.06 -2.92 12.42
C MET A 177 31.85 -3.85 12.33
N THR A 178 31.86 -4.80 11.39
CA THR A 178 30.77 -5.77 11.21
C THR A 178 30.65 -6.74 12.39
N SER A 179 31.77 -7.12 13.03
CA SER A 179 31.77 -8.02 14.19
C SER A 179 31.02 -7.46 15.41
N LEU A 180 30.82 -6.14 15.47
CA LEU A 180 30.12 -5.47 16.57
C LEU A 180 28.59 -5.49 16.43
N SER A 181 28.07 -5.64 15.20
CA SER A 181 26.64 -5.77 14.92
C SER A 181 26.21 -7.19 14.55
N ALA A 182 27.15 -8.02 14.07
CA ALA A 182 26.92 -9.42 13.71
C ALA A 182 27.38 -10.37 14.84
N LYS A 183 26.89 -11.61 14.83
CA LYS A 183 27.38 -12.68 15.72
C LYS A 183 28.72 -13.30 15.25
N LYS A 184 29.52 -12.55 14.49
CA LYS A 184 30.80 -13.00 13.91
C LYS A 184 31.99 -12.52 14.74
N LYS A 185 33.08 -13.29 14.72
CA LYS A 185 34.40 -12.91 15.27
C LYS A 185 35.41 -12.62 14.15
N VAL A 186 36.51 -11.98 14.51
CA VAL A 186 37.66 -11.74 13.65
C VAL A 186 38.88 -12.43 14.25
N PHE A 187 39.40 -13.45 13.58
CA PHE A 187 40.63 -14.14 13.97
C PHE A 187 41.79 -13.69 13.08
N ILE A 188 42.88 -13.25 13.68
CA ILE A 188 44.03 -12.68 12.98
C ILE A 188 45.30 -13.48 13.33
N SER A 189 45.95 -14.06 12.34
CA SER A 189 47.26 -14.69 12.48
C SER A 189 48.29 -13.89 11.70
N LEU A 190 49.22 -13.24 12.41
CA LEU A 190 50.24 -12.36 11.83
C LEU A 190 51.45 -13.17 11.33
N ASN A 191 52.08 -12.72 10.23
CA ASN A 191 53.29 -13.34 9.70
C ASN A 191 54.56 -12.80 10.38
N VAL A 192 54.67 -12.99 11.69
CA VAL A 192 55.79 -12.51 12.53
C VAL A 192 56.27 -13.60 13.48
N GLU A 193 57.45 -13.43 14.08
CA GLU A 193 57.92 -14.33 15.14
C GLU A 193 57.03 -14.22 16.39
N VAL A 194 56.76 -15.36 17.03
CA VAL A 194 55.84 -15.47 18.17
C VAL A 194 56.23 -14.58 19.37
N SER A 195 57.52 -14.29 19.53
CA SER A 195 58.07 -13.34 20.51
C SER A 195 57.64 -11.89 20.28
N THR A 196 57.46 -11.50 19.00
CA THR A 196 57.03 -10.16 18.59
C THR A 196 55.52 -10.05 18.39
N LEU A 197 54.80 -11.18 18.34
CA LEU A 197 53.38 -11.26 18.02
C LEU A 197 52.52 -10.27 18.82
N SER A 198 52.71 -10.20 20.13
CA SER A 198 51.92 -9.31 21.00
C SER A 198 52.16 -7.82 20.72
N SER A 199 53.41 -7.40 20.45
CA SER A 199 53.71 -6.00 20.19
C SER A 199 53.15 -5.55 18.83
N VAL A 200 53.27 -6.40 17.80
CA VAL A 200 52.71 -6.13 16.47
C VAL A 200 51.18 -6.17 16.49
N ALA A 201 50.57 -7.12 17.22
CA ALA A 201 49.12 -7.18 17.41
C ALA A 201 48.59 -5.93 18.15
N THR A 202 49.30 -5.46 19.16
CA THR A 202 48.97 -4.25 19.93
C THR A 202 49.01 -3.00 19.04
N GLU A 203 50.04 -2.84 18.20
CA GLU A 203 50.15 -1.69 17.29
C GLU A 203 49.07 -1.74 16.18
N LEU A 204 48.83 -2.91 15.58
CA LEU A 204 47.74 -3.06 14.60
C LEU A 204 46.37 -2.74 15.21
N LEU A 205 46.11 -3.21 16.43
CA LEU A 205 44.89 -2.86 17.16
C LEU A 205 44.82 -1.37 17.50
N ALA A 206 45.92 -0.72 17.89
CA ALA A 206 45.94 0.72 18.14
C ALA A 206 45.60 1.52 16.88
N ILE A 207 46.09 1.10 15.71
CA ILE A 207 45.76 1.69 14.41
C ILE A 207 44.28 1.48 14.06
N LEU A 208 43.78 0.23 14.12
CA LEU A 208 42.39 -0.09 13.82
C LEU A 208 41.41 0.60 14.78
N TYR A 209 41.69 0.59 16.08
CA TYR A 209 40.89 1.22 17.13
C TYR A 209 40.86 2.75 16.97
N SER A 210 41.98 3.37 16.59
CA SER A 210 42.02 4.79 16.21
C SER A 210 41.09 5.12 15.03
N CYS A 211 40.81 4.13 14.18
CA CYS A 211 39.89 4.24 13.04
C CYS A 211 38.47 3.74 13.35
N LEU A 212 38.14 3.37 14.59
CA LEU A 212 36.77 3.10 15.01
C LEU A 212 36.09 4.38 15.52
N PRO A 213 34.83 4.65 15.15
CA PRO A 213 33.98 5.66 15.80
C PRO A 213 33.76 5.36 17.29
N TYR A 214 33.56 6.40 18.10
CA TYR A 214 33.48 6.25 19.57
C TYR A 214 32.38 5.29 20.05
N GLU A 215 31.23 5.23 19.37
CA GLU A 215 30.19 4.29 19.75
C GLU A 215 30.62 2.84 19.48
N LEU A 216 31.22 2.54 18.32
CA LEU A 216 31.77 1.20 18.06
C LEU A 216 32.83 0.80 19.11
N ARG A 217 33.69 1.74 19.52
CA ARG A 217 34.69 1.50 20.59
C ARG A 217 34.06 1.18 21.96
N ARG A 218 32.84 1.64 22.26
CA ARG A 218 32.11 1.33 23.51
C ARG A 218 31.62 -0.11 23.62
N HIS A 219 31.62 -0.86 22.51
CA HIS A 219 31.26 -2.29 22.48
C HIS A 219 32.43 -3.17 22.04
N PHE A 220 33.52 -2.58 21.55
CA PHE A 220 34.70 -3.30 21.07
C PHE A 220 35.51 -3.93 22.20
N GLY A 221 35.96 -5.16 21.94
CA GLY A 221 36.81 -5.93 22.84
C GLY A 221 37.74 -6.83 22.04
N PHE A 222 38.92 -7.11 22.56
CA PHE A 222 39.99 -7.79 21.84
C PHE A 222 40.90 -8.60 22.76
N LEU A 223 41.69 -9.50 22.15
CA LEU A 223 42.74 -10.28 22.79
C LEU A 223 43.97 -10.32 21.86
N THR A 224 45.14 -9.82 22.32
CA THR A 224 46.37 -9.72 21.48
C THR A 224 47.14 -11.03 21.33
N TYR A 225 46.78 -12.08 22.07
CA TYR A 225 47.36 -13.41 21.90
C TYR A 225 46.45 -14.52 22.44
N SER A 226 46.32 -15.59 21.65
CA SER A 226 45.75 -16.90 21.98
C SER A 226 46.53 -17.97 21.19
N ASN A 227 46.65 -19.18 21.74
CA ASN A 227 47.29 -20.30 21.03
C ASN A 227 46.41 -20.86 19.89
N GLU A 228 45.07 -20.82 20.07
CA GLU A 228 44.08 -21.28 19.08
C GLU A 228 42.90 -20.29 18.99
N PRO A 229 42.12 -20.30 17.88
CA PRO A 229 41.02 -19.37 17.62
C PRO A 229 39.78 -19.61 18.49
N GLU A 230 39.83 -19.19 19.76
CA GLU A 230 38.72 -19.35 20.71
C GLU A 230 37.71 -18.20 20.66
N SER A 231 36.42 -18.53 20.45
CA SER A 231 35.31 -17.57 20.58
C SER A 231 35.02 -17.25 22.05
N LYS A 232 35.34 -16.03 22.49
CA LYS A 232 35.05 -15.53 23.86
C LYS A 232 33.95 -14.46 23.84
N LYS A 233 33.10 -14.45 24.87
CA LYS A 233 32.04 -13.44 25.03
C LYS A 233 32.69 -12.05 25.19
N HIS A 234 32.05 -10.99 24.68
CA HIS A 234 32.56 -9.60 24.67
C HIS A 234 33.86 -9.33 23.89
N ILE A 235 34.59 -10.37 23.47
CA ILE A 235 35.77 -10.25 22.60
C ILE A 235 35.34 -10.37 21.14
N HIS A 236 35.83 -9.48 20.28
CA HIS A 236 35.45 -9.36 18.88
C HIS A 236 36.62 -9.69 17.94
N VAL A 237 37.83 -9.27 18.31
CA VAL A 237 39.09 -9.59 17.61
C VAL A 237 39.97 -10.47 18.50
N VAL A 238 40.49 -11.56 17.96
CA VAL A 238 41.46 -12.43 18.63
C VAL A 238 42.66 -12.64 17.72
N PHE A 239 43.84 -12.33 18.23
CA PHE A 239 45.10 -12.67 17.58
C PHE A 239 45.55 -14.06 17.98
N VAL A 240 46.01 -14.85 17.02
CA VAL A 240 46.30 -16.28 17.20
C VAL A 240 47.68 -16.68 16.66
N GLU A 241 48.30 -17.68 17.29
CA GLU A 241 49.59 -18.26 16.88
C GLU A 241 49.59 -18.67 15.39
N LYS A 242 50.73 -18.50 14.71
CA LYS A 242 50.88 -18.83 13.29
C LYS A 242 50.59 -20.31 13.04
N GLY A 243 49.76 -20.60 12.03
CA GLY A 243 49.36 -21.97 11.70
C GLY A 243 48.24 -22.57 12.57
N SER A 244 47.73 -21.85 13.58
CA SER A 244 46.59 -22.31 14.39
C SER A 244 45.24 -22.31 13.65
N ILE A 245 45.09 -21.51 12.59
CA ILE A 245 43.87 -21.40 11.77
C ILE A 245 43.78 -22.57 10.78
N ARG A 246 43.09 -23.64 11.20
CA ARG A 246 42.90 -24.87 10.40
C ARG A 246 41.67 -24.75 9.47
N PRO A 247 41.81 -24.96 8.15
CA PRO A 247 40.68 -24.96 7.22
C PRO A 247 39.71 -26.11 7.52
N GLY A 248 38.39 -25.83 7.50
CA GLY A 248 37.34 -26.81 7.83
C GLY A 248 37.32 -27.28 9.30
N GLY A 249 38.11 -26.65 10.17
CA GLY A 249 38.37 -27.10 11.53
C GLY A 249 37.28 -26.81 12.56
N GLY A 250 35.99 -26.82 12.19
CA GLY A 250 34.82 -26.69 13.10
C GLY A 250 34.65 -25.35 13.84
N HIS A 251 35.66 -24.49 13.83
CA HIS A 251 35.62 -23.15 14.40
C HIS A 251 34.94 -22.21 13.40
N SER A 252 33.61 -22.21 13.47
CA SER A 252 32.72 -21.23 12.83
C SER A 252 33.17 -20.78 11.44
N ASP A 253 32.89 -21.59 10.41
CA ASP A 253 33.11 -21.30 8.97
C ASP A 253 32.45 -20.00 8.45
N LYS A 254 31.81 -19.22 9.33
CA LYS A 254 31.14 -17.95 9.09
C LYS A 254 31.91 -16.75 9.65
N ASP A 255 32.90 -16.96 10.52
CA ASP A 255 33.72 -15.89 11.11
C ASP A 255 34.76 -15.35 10.13
N PHE A 256 35.23 -14.12 10.37
CA PHE A 256 36.23 -13.47 9.54
C PHE A 256 37.63 -14.00 9.91
N LEU A 257 38.37 -14.52 8.93
CA LEU A 257 39.71 -15.07 9.13
C LEU A 257 40.72 -14.27 8.32
N PHE A 258 41.80 -13.83 8.96
CA PHE A 258 42.95 -13.17 8.34
C PHE A 258 44.23 -13.92 8.72
N ASP A 259 44.69 -14.80 7.84
CA ASP A 259 45.91 -15.58 7.99
C ASP A 259 46.99 -15.00 7.08
N PHE A 260 47.76 -14.06 7.62
CA PHE A 260 48.89 -13.42 6.93
C PHE A 260 50.05 -14.39 6.71
N GLY A 261 50.16 -15.45 7.51
CA GLY A 261 51.20 -16.47 7.37
C GLY A 261 51.04 -17.30 6.10
N LEU A 262 49.81 -17.47 5.61
CA LEU A 262 49.48 -18.20 4.38
C LEU A 262 48.81 -17.33 3.30
N GLY A 263 48.68 -16.02 3.52
CA GLY A 263 48.05 -15.09 2.57
C GLY A 263 46.55 -15.33 2.35
N ARG A 264 45.84 -15.87 3.36
CA ARG A 264 44.42 -16.24 3.24
C ARG A 264 43.52 -15.28 3.99
N ILE A 265 42.51 -14.74 3.31
CA ILE A 265 41.42 -13.96 3.90
C ILE A 265 40.11 -14.67 3.57
N HIS A 266 39.26 -14.93 4.56
CA HIS A 266 37.99 -15.66 4.39
C HIS A 266 36.80 -14.93 5.02
N ASN A 267 35.64 -15.10 4.38
CA ASN A 267 34.33 -14.57 4.80
C ASN A 267 34.19 -13.04 4.84
N VAL A 268 35.13 -12.30 4.22
CA VAL A 268 35.13 -10.84 4.13
C VAL A 268 34.63 -10.39 2.76
N ASP A 269 33.32 -10.42 2.57
CA ASP A 269 32.67 -9.97 1.33
C ASP A 269 32.55 -8.43 1.32
N LEU A 270 33.67 -7.75 1.07
CA LEU A 270 33.67 -6.31 0.81
C LEU A 270 33.25 -6.10 -0.65
N GLN A 271 32.00 -5.68 -0.87
CA GLN A 271 31.44 -5.48 -2.22
C GLN A 271 32.27 -4.47 -3.02
N GLU A 272 32.39 -4.67 -4.33
CA GLU A 272 32.93 -3.64 -5.23
C GLU A 272 32.02 -2.41 -5.19
N GLY A 273 32.60 -1.22 -4.97
CA GLY A 273 31.86 0.00 -4.71
C GLY A 273 32.68 1.05 -3.95
N VAL A 274 32.11 2.26 -3.80
CA VAL A 274 32.79 3.37 -3.12
C VAL A 274 32.48 3.36 -1.62
N HIS A 275 33.36 2.77 -0.81
CA HIS A 275 33.19 2.75 0.65
C HIS A 275 33.61 4.09 1.29
N GLU A 276 32.72 5.09 1.39
CA GLU A 276 33.05 6.45 1.89
C GLU A 276 33.93 6.43 3.16
N TYR A 277 33.50 5.72 4.21
CA TYR A 277 34.23 5.72 5.47
C TYR A 277 35.55 4.97 5.42
N LEU A 278 35.61 3.82 4.71
CA LEU A 278 36.85 3.04 4.64
C LEU A 278 37.91 3.77 3.81
N ASN A 279 37.48 4.46 2.75
CA ASN A 279 38.32 5.37 1.97
C ASN A 279 38.80 6.55 2.82
N PHE A 280 37.91 7.19 3.58
CA PHE A 280 38.24 8.29 4.50
C PHE A 280 39.21 7.88 5.62
N ALA A 281 38.97 6.72 6.26
CA ALA A 281 39.82 6.19 7.31
C ALA A 281 41.23 5.87 6.80
N TRP A 282 41.35 5.36 5.57
CA TRP A 282 42.64 5.19 4.92
C TRP A 282 43.26 6.54 4.53
N GLU A 283 42.53 7.46 3.88
CA GLU A 283 43.01 8.79 3.48
C GLU A 283 43.70 9.48 4.68
N PHE A 284 42.99 9.57 5.81
CA PHE A 284 43.39 10.30 7.01
C PHE A 284 44.03 9.45 8.12
N LEU A 285 44.51 8.24 7.82
CA LEU A 285 45.09 7.31 8.83
C LEU A 285 46.15 7.96 9.74
N ASN A 286 46.93 8.88 9.17
CA ASN A 286 48.01 9.62 9.83
C ASN A 286 47.57 10.98 10.42
N ASP A 287 46.40 11.54 10.09
CA ASP A 287 45.88 12.77 10.72
C ASP A 287 44.79 12.44 11.74
N SER A 288 45.23 12.17 12.96
CA SER A 288 44.36 11.86 14.10
C SER A 288 43.33 12.96 14.40
N ARG A 289 43.60 14.23 14.06
CA ARG A 289 42.68 15.35 14.33
C ARG A 289 41.46 15.30 13.42
N ILE A 290 41.65 14.92 12.16
CA ILE A 290 40.55 14.78 11.20
C ILE A 290 39.67 13.57 11.57
N LEU A 291 40.28 12.44 11.92
CA LEU A 291 39.55 11.26 12.44
C LEU A 291 38.78 11.60 13.73
N THR A 292 39.42 12.27 14.69
CA THR A 292 38.81 12.73 15.95
C THR A 292 37.63 13.67 15.70
N SER A 293 37.76 14.62 14.76
CA SER A 293 36.68 15.54 14.38
C SER A 293 35.50 14.81 13.75
N PHE A 294 35.75 13.76 12.95
CA PHE A 294 34.69 12.92 12.39
C PHE A 294 34.00 12.07 13.48
N HIS A 295 34.75 11.46 14.40
CA HIS A 295 34.18 10.66 15.48
C HIS A 295 33.33 11.49 16.44
N ALA A 296 33.73 12.75 16.70
CA ALA A 296 32.92 13.71 17.44
C ALA A 296 31.63 14.11 16.69
N PHE A 297 31.69 14.28 15.38
CA PHE A 297 30.49 14.50 14.54
C PHE A 297 29.50 13.33 14.64
N CYS A 298 29.98 12.09 14.51
CA CYS A 298 29.11 10.91 14.65
C CYS A 298 28.46 10.84 16.03
N GLU A 299 29.20 11.12 17.10
CA GLU A 299 28.69 11.15 18.47
C GLU A 299 27.59 12.20 18.66
N GLU A 300 27.79 13.42 18.17
CA GLU A 300 26.80 14.51 18.25
C GLU A 300 25.50 14.16 17.49
N VAL A 301 25.64 13.70 16.24
CA VAL A 301 24.51 13.35 15.38
C VAL A 301 23.75 12.16 15.94
N LEU A 302 24.42 11.07 16.35
CA LEU A 302 23.78 9.84 16.84
C LEU A 302 23.32 9.91 18.31
N THR A 303 23.56 10.99 19.04
CA THR A 303 23.08 11.14 20.43
C THR A 303 21.55 11.02 20.47
N GLY A 304 21.02 9.94 21.06
CA GLY A 304 19.57 9.64 21.09
C GLY A 304 19.07 8.74 19.95
N ALA A 305 19.95 8.23 19.09
CA ALA A 305 19.64 7.15 18.15
C ALA A 305 19.56 5.79 18.87
N ASP A 306 18.85 4.84 18.25
CA ASP A 306 18.82 3.44 18.69
C ASP A 306 20.19 2.77 18.50
N THR A 307 20.64 1.97 19.49
CA THR A 307 21.93 1.26 19.45
C THR A 307 22.07 0.38 18.20
N SER A 308 20.99 -0.24 17.74
CA SER A 308 20.99 -1.08 16.53
C SER A 308 21.22 -0.29 15.24
N ILE A 309 21.08 1.04 15.24
CA ILE A 309 21.47 1.94 14.15
C ILE A 309 22.94 2.32 14.33
N SER A 310 23.32 2.80 15.52
CA SER A 310 24.67 3.25 15.82
C SER A 310 25.77 2.18 15.71
N LEU A 311 25.41 0.89 15.73
CA LEU A 311 26.34 -0.22 15.50
C LEU A 311 26.48 -0.66 14.03
N ARG A 312 25.66 -0.17 13.10
CA ARG A 312 25.73 -0.59 11.68
C ARG A 312 26.90 0.08 10.96
N VAL A 313 27.57 -0.66 10.09
CA VAL A 313 28.63 -0.13 9.23
C VAL A 313 28.10 0.96 8.29
N SER A 314 26.91 0.74 7.70
CA SER A 314 26.26 1.67 6.77
C SER A 314 26.07 3.08 7.33
N THR A 315 25.72 3.18 8.62
CA THR A 315 25.55 4.44 9.34
C THR A 315 26.82 5.29 9.28
N TYR A 316 28.00 4.70 9.31
CA TYR A 316 29.25 5.46 9.21
C TYR A 316 29.62 5.83 7.78
N TYR A 317 29.12 5.13 6.77
CA TYR A 317 29.26 5.53 5.36
C TYR A 317 28.38 6.77 5.09
N GLU A 318 27.10 6.69 5.49
CA GLU A 318 26.12 7.77 5.39
C GLU A 318 26.58 9.03 6.17
N LEU A 319 27.04 8.88 7.42
CA LEU A 319 27.60 9.99 8.19
C LEU A 319 28.94 10.51 7.62
N CYS A 320 29.79 9.65 7.04
CA CYS A 320 31.01 10.12 6.38
C CYS A 320 30.67 11.00 5.17
N ALA A 321 29.68 10.62 4.36
CA ALA A 321 29.19 11.45 3.27
C ALA A 321 28.71 12.82 3.78
N PHE A 322 27.86 12.86 4.81
CA PHE A 322 27.37 14.11 5.41
C PHE A 322 28.51 14.99 5.94
N TYR A 323 29.48 14.40 6.66
CA TYR A 323 30.63 15.14 7.18
C TYR A 323 31.46 15.77 6.05
N LEU A 324 31.77 15.01 4.99
CA LEU A 324 32.56 15.50 3.86
C LEU A 324 31.82 16.62 3.09
N ILE A 325 30.49 16.49 2.94
CA ILE A 325 29.63 17.52 2.35
C ILE A 325 29.63 18.78 3.23
N GLU A 326 29.50 18.67 4.56
CA GLU A 326 29.59 19.79 5.51
C GLU A 326 30.98 20.47 5.46
N LYS A 327 32.04 19.73 5.14
CA LYS A 327 33.39 20.28 4.90
C LYS A 327 33.61 20.77 3.46
N GLY A 328 32.55 20.87 2.64
CA GLY A 328 32.58 21.45 1.30
C GLY A 328 33.01 20.51 0.18
N ARG A 329 33.21 19.20 0.42
CA ARG A 329 33.45 18.21 -0.65
C ARG A 329 32.15 17.85 -1.37
N MET A 330 31.58 18.80 -2.11
CA MET A 330 30.29 18.65 -2.81
C MET A 330 30.28 17.53 -3.86
N SER A 331 31.44 17.10 -4.38
CA SER A 331 31.52 15.94 -5.29
C SER A 331 30.97 14.64 -4.71
N VAL A 332 30.93 14.50 -3.37
CA VAL A 332 30.27 13.37 -2.68
C VAL A 332 28.76 13.43 -2.87
N TYR A 333 28.16 14.63 -2.77
CA TYR A 333 26.74 14.84 -3.04
C TYR A 333 26.42 14.67 -4.52
N GLU A 334 27.26 15.20 -5.42
CA GLU A 334 27.01 15.14 -6.86
C GLU A 334 27.03 13.72 -7.44
N ARG A 335 27.85 12.82 -6.87
CA ARG A 335 27.88 11.40 -7.25
C ARG A 335 26.56 10.68 -6.98
N ASN A 336 25.81 11.10 -5.94
CA ASN A 336 24.55 10.48 -5.58
C ASN A 336 23.66 11.44 -4.77
N ARG A 337 22.95 12.30 -5.49
CA ARG A 337 22.06 13.31 -4.88
C ARG A 337 20.90 12.64 -4.15
N ALA A 338 20.23 11.68 -4.79
CA ALA A 338 19.06 10.99 -4.26
C ALA A 338 19.35 10.20 -2.98
N GLY A 339 20.43 9.40 -2.93
CA GLY A 339 20.77 8.61 -1.75
C GLY A 339 21.21 9.45 -0.55
N VAL A 340 21.86 10.60 -0.77
CA VAL A 340 22.15 11.57 0.32
C VAL A 340 20.84 12.13 0.90
N TRP A 341 19.89 12.55 0.06
CA TRP A 341 18.57 12.99 0.53
C TRP A 341 17.79 11.89 1.26
N GLN A 342 17.81 10.66 0.74
CA GLN A 342 17.16 9.50 1.37
C GLN A 342 17.73 9.21 2.76
N ALA A 343 19.06 9.16 2.88
CA ALA A 343 19.72 8.95 4.16
C ALA A 343 19.34 10.07 5.14
N LEU A 344 19.38 11.34 4.69
CA LEU A 344 19.09 12.50 5.52
C LEU A 344 17.64 12.48 6.04
N ASN A 345 16.67 12.16 5.17
CA ASN A 345 15.28 11.92 5.53
C ASN A 345 15.13 10.75 6.51
N SER A 346 15.89 9.66 6.31
CA SER A 346 15.87 8.48 7.20
C SER A 346 16.43 8.76 8.61
N TYR A 347 17.30 9.75 8.78
CA TYR A 347 17.72 10.22 10.10
C TYR A 347 16.70 11.21 10.68
N LEU A 348 16.30 12.24 9.93
CA LEU A 348 15.36 13.27 10.40
C LEU A 348 13.95 12.69 10.71
N GLY A 349 13.57 11.56 10.12
CA GLY A 349 12.32 10.85 10.43
C GLY A 349 12.32 10.12 11.78
N GLN A 350 13.45 9.99 12.47
CA GLN A 350 13.54 9.32 13.77
C GLN A 350 13.26 10.29 14.91
N GLN A 351 12.42 9.91 15.88
CA GLN A 351 12.01 10.78 16.98
C GLN A 351 13.18 11.36 17.82
N GLY A 352 14.26 10.60 18.00
CA GLY A 352 15.47 11.08 18.71
C GLY A 352 16.36 12.03 17.89
N LEU A 353 16.16 12.10 16.57
CA LEU A 353 17.06 12.77 15.62
C LEU A 353 16.40 13.87 14.78
N SER A 354 15.07 13.98 14.77
CA SER A 354 14.29 14.98 14.02
C SER A 354 14.66 16.43 14.30
N HIS A 355 15.18 16.72 15.50
CA HIS A 355 15.58 18.06 15.94
C HIS A 355 17.10 18.29 15.89
N LYS A 356 17.86 17.43 15.20
CA LYS A 356 19.32 17.55 15.09
C LYS A 356 19.71 18.72 14.19
N LYS A 357 20.08 19.84 14.81
CA LYS A 357 20.47 21.08 14.13
C LYS A 357 21.43 20.85 12.95
N ARG A 358 22.50 20.07 13.10
CA ARG A 358 23.46 19.84 11.99
C ARG A 358 22.84 19.12 10.79
N LEU A 359 21.89 18.21 10.99
CA LEU A 359 21.17 17.55 9.90
C LEU A 359 20.18 18.51 9.21
N ILE A 360 19.52 19.38 9.98
CA ILE A 360 18.62 20.44 9.49
C ILE A 360 19.41 21.50 8.69
N ASP A 361 20.56 21.93 9.20
CA ASP A 361 21.45 22.90 8.55
C ASP A 361 22.01 22.31 7.24
N LEU A 362 22.37 21.02 7.24
CA LEU A 362 22.78 20.26 6.06
C LEU A 362 21.65 20.15 5.02
N GLN A 363 20.42 19.81 5.45
CA GLN A 363 19.24 19.76 4.59
C GLN A 363 19.00 21.12 3.91
N SER A 364 19.07 22.20 4.69
CA SER A 364 18.90 23.57 4.21
C SER A 364 20.02 24.02 3.26
N MET A 365 21.25 23.51 3.44
CA MET A 365 22.37 23.76 2.52
C MET A 365 22.16 23.03 1.18
N LEU A 366 21.87 21.72 1.22
CA LEU A 366 21.64 20.91 0.03
C LEU A 366 20.44 21.42 -0.78
N PHE A 367 19.37 21.84 -0.09
CA PHE A 367 18.18 22.42 -0.72
C PHE A 367 18.51 23.68 -1.54
N ARG A 368 19.29 24.62 -0.97
CA ARG A 368 19.74 25.83 -1.68
C ARG A 368 20.62 25.49 -2.89
N ASN A 369 21.51 24.53 -2.77
CA ASN A 369 22.35 24.07 -3.89
C ASN A 369 21.51 23.50 -5.07
N GLU A 370 20.38 22.84 -4.80
CA GLU A 370 19.44 22.43 -5.85
C GLU A 370 18.64 23.61 -6.43
N GLN A 371 18.19 24.56 -5.60
CA GLN A 371 17.55 25.80 -6.10
C GLN A 371 18.49 26.59 -7.02
N GLU A 372 19.77 26.71 -6.67
CA GLU A 372 20.80 27.35 -7.50
C GLU A 372 21.05 26.56 -8.80
N SER A 373 21.12 25.22 -8.74
CA SER A 373 21.23 24.35 -9.92
C SER A 373 20.06 24.56 -10.89
N VAL A 374 18.83 24.55 -10.38
CA VAL A 374 17.61 24.80 -11.16
C VAL A 374 17.60 26.20 -11.74
N THR A 375 17.99 27.22 -10.95
CA THR A 375 18.15 28.60 -11.42
C THR A 375 19.08 28.66 -12.63
N ALA A 376 20.25 28.00 -12.55
CA ALA A 376 21.23 27.82 -13.63
C ALA A 376 20.79 26.85 -14.77
N THR A 377 19.51 26.50 -14.86
CA THR A 377 18.89 25.63 -15.89
C THR A 377 19.34 24.17 -15.89
N LYS A 378 20.01 23.70 -14.83
CA LYS A 378 20.29 22.27 -14.60
C LYS A 378 19.14 21.66 -13.79
N LEU A 379 18.34 20.82 -14.44
CA LEU A 379 17.27 20.08 -13.75
C LEU A 379 17.88 18.95 -12.89
N PRO A 380 17.36 18.73 -11.66
CA PRO A 380 17.71 17.57 -10.85
C PRO A 380 17.12 16.29 -11.45
N GLU A 381 17.67 15.13 -11.09
CA GLU A 381 17.09 13.85 -11.47
C GLU A 381 15.72 13.64 -10.80
N SER A 382 14.81 12.95 -11.50
CA SER A 382 13.44 12.65 -11.04
C SER A 382 13.41 11.96 -9.67
N VAL A 383 14.33 11.01 -9.45
CA VAL A 383 14.51 10.31 -8.16
C VAL A 383 15.00 11.25 -7.06
N THR A 384 15.82 12.25 -7.39
CA THR A 384 16.25 13.30 -6.43
C THR A 384 15.06 14.17 -6.05
N VAL A 385 14.24 14.61 -7.02
CA VAL A 385 12.99 15.35 -6.74
C VAL A 385 12.07 14.54 -5.84
N LYS A 386 11.88 13.25 -6.10
CA LYS A 386 11.10 12.35 -5.22
C LYS A 386 11.61 12.38 -3.77
N GLN A 387 12.92 12.28 -3.55
CA GLN A 387 13.50 12.31 -2.21
C GLN A 387 13.39 13.69 -1.53
N MET A 388 13.45 14.78 -2.30
CA MET A 388 13.15 16.12 -1.78
C MET A 388 11.67 16.28 -1.41
N LEU A 389 10.73 15.77 -2.22
CA LEU A 389 9.29 15.77 -1.89
C LEU A 389 8.98 14.93 -0.64
N GLU A 390 9.68 13.81 -0.44
CA GLU A 390 9.58 13.00 0.78
C GLU A 390 10.10 13.74 2.03
N SER A 391 10.95 14.75 1.89
CA SER A 391 11.41 15.55 3.03
C SER A 391 10.32 16.46 3.62
N TYR A 392 9.24 16.75 2.88
CA TYR A 392 8.11 17.57 3.34
C TYR A 392 7.36 16.95 4.52
N SER A 393 7.17 15.62 4.53
CA SER A 393 6.48 14.92 5.63
C SER A 393 7.38 14.70 6.85
N VAL A 394 8.70 14.70 6.64
CA VAL A 394 9.72 14.52 7.67
C VAL A 394 10.03 15.83 8.39
N SER A 395 10.21 16.93 7.65
CA SER A 395 10.61 18.23 8.19
C SER A 395 9.41 19.13 8.41
N LYS A 396 9.00 19.29 9.68
CA LYS A 396 7.91 20.21 10.10
C LYS A 396 8.38 21.66 10.19
N GLN A 397 9.07 22.14 9.16
CA GLN A 397 9.57 23.51 9.06
C GLN A 397 8.77 24.28 8.01
N ASP A 398 7.85 25.14 8.45
CA ASP A 398 6.93 25.91 7.60
C ASP A 398 7.65 26.70 6.47
N SER A 399 8.86 27.21 6.73
CA SER A 399 9.69 27.88 5.73
C SER A 399 10.14 26.94 4.61
N LEU A 400 10.62 25.73 4.97
CA LEU A 400 11.06 24.73 4.00
C LEU A 400 9.90 24.24 3.13
N GLN A 401 8.69 24.13 3.70
CA GLN A 401 7.48 23.74 2.96
C GLN A 401 7.13 24.74 1.84
N MET A 402 7.17 26.04 2.13
CA MET A 402 6.91 27.09 1.14
C MET A 402 7.98 27.12 0.04
N ASP A 403 9.26 26.98 0.41
CA ASP A 403 10.34 27.00 -0.56
C ASP A 403 10.41 25.71 -1.39
N MET A 404 9.98 24.56 -0.84
CA MET A 404 9.78 23.31 -1.58
C MET A 404 8.74 23.48 -2.70
N ILE A 405 7.60 24.13 -2.42
CA ILE A 405 6.56 24.37 -3.44
C ILE A 405 7.10 25.28 -4.54
N ARG A 406 7.81 26.36 -4.19
CA ARG A 406 8.48 27.23 -5.17
C ARG A 406 9.46 26.46 -6.04
N PHE A 407 10.36 25.71 -5.43
CA PHE A 407 11.33 24.86 -6.11
C PHE A 407 10.67 23.91 -7.11
N VAL A 408 9.59 23.22 -6.72
CA VAL A 408 8.91 22.26 -7.60
C VAL A 408 8.16 22.97 -8.73
N MET A 409 7.55 24.13 -8.49
CA MET A 409 6.97 24.95 -9.56
C MET A 409 8.04 25.41 -10.56
N ASP A 410 9.22 25.84 -10.08
CA ASP A 410 10.34 26.24 -10.93
C ASP A 410 10.89 25.07 -11.76
N VAL A 411 11.05 23.89 -11.15
CA VAL A 411 11.45 22.64 -11.82
C VAL A 411 10.46 22.28 -12.94
N LEU A 412 9.15 22.29 -12.65
CA LEU A 412 8.12 21.99 -13.64
C LEU A 412 8.09 23.02 -14.77
N MET A 413 8.16 24.32 -14.47
CA MET A 413 8.18 25.39 -15.47
C MET A 413 9.41 25.29 -16.39
N LYS A 414 10.60 25.04 -15.84
CA LYS A 414 11.83 24.88 -16.61
C LYS A 414 11.81 23.59 -17.44
N ALA A 415 11.36 22.47 -16.89
CA ALA A 415 11.22 21.22 -17.63
C ALA A 415 10.21 21.34 -18.79
N LYS A 416 9.11 22.07 -18.61
CA LYS A 416 8.17 22.41 -19.69
C LYS A 416 8.79 23.32 -20.75
N ALA A 417 9.53 24.36 -20.36
CA ALA A 417 10.25 25.22 -21.30
C ALA A 417 11.30 24.44 -22.11
N MET A 418 11.95 23.44 -21.50
CA MET A 418 12.89 22.51 -22.13
C MET A 418 12.21 21.33 -22.86
N ARG A 419 10.88 21.29 -22.93
CA ARG A 419 10.06 20.25 -23.59
C ARG A 419 10.30 18.82 -23.08
N GLN A 420 10.69 18.65 -21.81
CA GLN A 420 10.95 17.35 -21.20
C GLN A 420 9.66 16.68 -20.67
N HIS A 421 8.74 16.33 -21.57
CA HIS A 421 7.40 15.83 -21.21
C HIS A 421 7.43 14.59 -20.28
N SER A 422 8.32 13.62 -20.50
CA SER A 422 8.43 12.43 -19.64
C SER A 422 8.83 12.78 -18.21
N TYR A 423 9.82 13.67 -18.05
CA TYR A 423 10.28 14.14 -16.74
C TYR A 423 9.19 14.90 -15.99
N VAL A 424 8.45 15.77 -16.69
CA VAL A 424 7.30 16.49 -16.13
C VAL A 424 6.26 15.50 -15.59
N ALA A 425 5.91 14.47 -16.36
CA ALA A 425 4.95 13.45 -15.93
C ALA A 425 5.43 12.67 -14.69
N GLU A 426 6.72 12.35 -14.59
CA GLU A 426 7.28 11.71 -13.40
C GLU A 426 7.26 12.61 -12.16
N VAL A 427 7.61 13.90 -12.29
CA VAL A 427 7.55 14.85 -11.16
C VAL A 427 6.10 15.01 -10.66
N TYR A 428 5.12 15.10 -11.56
CA TYR A 428 3.70 15.09 -11.17
C TYR A 428 3.27 13.77 -10.51
N LYS A 429 3.76 12.62 -10.99
CA LYS A 429 3.52 11.32 -10.36
C LYS A 429 4.05 11.31 -8.91
N HIS A 430 5.27 11.79 -8.69
CA HIS A 430 5.85 11.91 -7.35
C HIS A 430 5.09 12.89 -6.45
N LEU A 431 4.67 14.05 -6.97
CA LEU A 431 3.80 14.98 -6.26
C LEU A 431 2.47 14.36 -5.85
N SER A 432 1.76 13.71 -6.78
CA SER A 432 0.43 13.14 -6.55
C SER A 432 0.40 12.02 -5.51
N ALA A 433 1.56 11.41 -5.22
CA ALA A 433 1.72 10.44 -4.13
C ALA A 433 1.71 11.08 -2.73
N ASN A 434 1.80 12.41 -2.63
CA ASN A 434 1.66 13.18 -1.39
C ASN A 434 0.50 14.19 -1.53
N PRO A 435 -0.74 13.79 -1.17
CA PRO A 435 -1.94 14.60 -1.39
C PRO A 435 -1.92 15.98 -0.72
N GLU A 436 -1.28 16.11 0.44
CA GLU A 436 -1.19 17.36 1.18
C GLU A 436 -0.32 18.39 0.43
N LEU A 437 0.88 17.98 0.02
CA LEU A 437 1.81 18.80 -0.75
C LEU A 437 1.29 19.09 -2.16
N PHE A 438 0.68 18.10 -2.83
CA PHE A 438 0.01 18.29 -4.11
C PHE A 438 -1.11 19.34 -4.01
N GLY A 439 -1.99 19.18 -3.01
CA GLY A 439 -3.05 20.13 -2.73
C GLY A 439 -2.53 21.54 -2.44
N PHE A 440 -1.45 21.66 -1.66
CA PHE A 440 -0.86 22.96 -1.34
C PHE A 440 -0.23 23.63 -2.58
N MET A 441 0.51 22.87 -3.40
CA MET A 441 1.03 23.37 -4.67
C MET A 441 -0.10 23.82 -5.62
N MET A 442 -1.18 23.04 -5.74
CA MET A 442 -2.32 23.41 -6.60
C MET A 442 -3.04 24.67 -6.12
N ARG A 443 -3.18 24.88 -4.80
CA ARG A 443 -3.66 26.16 -4.23
C ARG A 443 -2.76 27.34 -4.62
N SER A 444 -1.44 27.16 -4.56
CA SER A 444 -0.47 28.20 -4.98
C SER A 444 -0.54 28.50 -6.48
N VAL A 445 -0.65 27.48 -7.33
CA VAL A 445 -0.77 27.62 -8.79
C VAL A 445 -2.08 28.31 -9.21
N LEU A 446 -3.20 27.96 -8.57
CA LEU A 446 -4.50 28.59 -8.83
C LEU A 446 -4.57 30.04 -8.35
N GLY A 447 -3.77 30.40 -7.33
CA GLY A 447 -3.61 31.80 -6.89
C GLY A 447 -2.85 32.70 -7.88
N HIS A 448 -2.10 32.13 -8.82
CA HIS A 448 -1.24 32.88 -9.75
C HIS A 448 -1.58 32.58 -11.22
N LYS A 449 -2.33 33.48 -11.87
CA LYS A 449 -2.81 33.35 -13.27
C LYS A 449 -1.74 32.94 -14.30
N GLN A 450 -0.48 33.36 -14.11
CA GLN A 450 0.63 33.02 -15.00
C GLN A 450 1.04 31.54 -14.93
N LEU A 451 0.80 30.89 -13.79
CA LEU A 451 1.09 29.48 -13.54
C LEU A 451 -0.11 28.57 -13.85
N THR A 452 -1.34 29.08 -13.77
CA THR A 452 -2.57 28.29 -13.92
C THR A 452 -2.60 27.50 -15.24
N LYS A 453 -2.36 28.14 -16.38
CA LYS A 453 -2.31 27.42 -17.66
C LYS A 453 -1.18 26.36 -17.72
N PRO A 454 0.10 26.72 -17.56
CA PRO A 454 1.19 25.77 -17.74
C PRO A 454 1.29 24.70 -16.63
N LEU A 455 0.87 24.95 -15.39
CA LEU A 455 1.03 24.00 -14.27
C LEU A 455 -0.26 23.31 -13.81
N PHE A 456 -1.43 23.80 -14.21
CA PHE A 456 -2.72 23.19 -13.87
C PHE A 456 -3.50 22.75 -15.11
N GLU A 457 -3.84 23.66 -16.03
CA GLU A 457 -4.71 23.35 -17.19
C GLU A 457 -4.10 22.28 -18.12
N ASP A 458 -2.83 22.45 -18.51
CA ASP A 458 -2.13 21.47 -19.35
C ASP A 458 -2.10 20.07 -18.71
N TYR A 459 -1.79 20.00 -17.41
CA TYR A 459 -1.65 18.73 -16.65
C TYR A 459 -3.00 18.05 -16.45
N LEU A 460 -4.03 18.83 -16.15
CA LEU A 460 -5.42 18.39 -16.08
C LEU A 460 -5.86 17.78 -17.41
N GLY A 461 -5.57 18.45 -18.52
CA GLY A 461 -5.87 17.94 -19.86
C GLY A 461 -5.15 16.64 -20.19
N GLU A 462 -3.92 16.45 -19.73
CA GLU A 462 -3.18 15.19 -19.88
C GLU A 462 -3.78 14.05 -19.03
N ARG A 463 -4.12 14.29 -17.75
CA ARG A 463 -4.81 13.29 -16.91
C ARG A 463 -6.16 12.88 -17.48
N LEU A 464 -6.98 13.85 -17.87
CA LEU A 464 -8.34 13.60 -18.33
C LEU A 464 -8.38 12.87 -19.69
N ARG A 465 -7.40 13.08 -20.58
CA ARG A 465 -7.26 12.29 -21.81
C ARG A 465 -7.04 10.80 -21.55
N ALA A 466 -6.43 10.42 -20.43
CA ALA A 466 -6.23 9.02 -20.04
C ALA A 466 -7.51 8.34 -19.53
N ALA A 467 -8.53 9.10 -19.12
CA ALA A 467 -9.82 8.55 -18.70
C ALA A 467 -10.67 8.17 -19.93
N SER A 468 -10.89 6.88 -20.14
CA SER A 468 -11.68 6.29 -21.24
C SER A 468 -13.06 5.77 -20.81
N GLN A 469 -13.38 5.84 -19.51
CA GLN A 469 -14.66 5.39 -18.94
C GLN A 469 -15.22 6.44 -17.97
N ILE A 470 -16.56 6.53 -17.86
CA ILE A 470 -17.25 7.43 -16.91
C ILE A 470 -16.70 7.24 -15.48
N SER A 471 -16.56 6.00 -15.02
CA SER A 471 -16.03 5.67 -13.69
C SER A 471 -14.60 6.19 -13.43
N GLN A 472 -13.80 6.42 -14.46
CA GLN A 472 -12.48 7.03 -14.33
C GLN A 472 -12.58 8.55 -14.24
N VAL A 473 -13.46 9.19 -15.02
CA VAL A 473 -13.74 10.63 -14.92
C VAL A 473 -14.30 10.99 -13.53
N LEU A 474 -15.20 10.17 -12.98
CA LEU A 474 -15.72 10.37 -11.62
C LEU A 474 -14.61 10.23 -10.55
N LYS A 475 -13.71 9.25 -10.67
CA LYS A 475 -12.53 9.12 -9.78
C LYS A 475 -11.59 10.32 -9.85
N GLU A 476 -11.39 10.88 -11.04
CA GLU A 476 -10.63 12.12 -11.21
C GLU A 476 -11.32 13.30 -10.48
N ILE A 477 -12.63 13.47 -10.65
CA ILE A 477 -13.42 14.51 -9.95
C ILE A 477 -13.30 14.34 -8.42
N GLN A 478 -13.44 13.11 -7.91
CA GLN A 478 -13.25 12.80 -6.49
C GLN A 478 -11.84 13.20 -6.01
N PHE A 479 -10.79 12.77 -6.73
CA PHE A 479 -9.41 13.14 -6.40
C PHE A 479 -9.19 14.66 -6.32
N TRP A 480 -9.74 15.43 -7.27
CA TRP A 480 -9.63 16.89 -7.24
C TRP A 480 -10.45 17.53 -6.12
N THR A 481 -11.62 16.97 -5.79
CA THR A 481 -12.47 17.42 -4.67
C THR A 481 -11.77 17.22 -3.33
N GLU A 482 -11.13 16.07 -3.12
CA GLU A 482 -10.42 15.73 -1.89
C GLU A 482 -9.10 16.50 -1.74
N THR A 483 -8.32 16.66 -2.81
CA THR A 483 -6.94 17.19 -2.72
C THR A 483 -6.84 18.70 -2.98
N ALA A 484 -7.63 19.24 -3.90
CA ALA A 484 -7.58 20.64 -4.29
C ALA A 484 -8.97 21.18 -4.73
N PRO A 485 -9.97 21.25 -3.82
CA PRO A 485 -11.35 21.61 -4.18
C PRO A 485 -11.54 22.97 -4.85
N GLN A 486 -10.52 23.84 -4.80
CA GLN A 486 -10.48 25.10 -5.55
C GLN A 486 -10.45 24.89 -7.08
N ALA A 487 -9.95 23.74 -7.54
CA ALA A 487 -9.89 23.35 -8.95
C ALA A 487 -11.27 23.28 -9.61
N LEU A 488 -12.30 22.83 -8.88
CA LEU A 488 -13.68 22.72 -9.37
C LEU A 488 -14.30 24.08 -9.74
N ARG A 489 -13.72 25.20 -9.27
CA ARG A 489 -14.17 26.57 -9.60
C ARG A 489 -13.43 27.16 -10.81
N ASN A 490 -12.48 26.44 -11.39
CA ASN A 490 -11.75 26.90 -12.56
C ASN A 490 -12.59 26.63 -13.84
N PRO A 491 -12.86 27.62 -14.70
CA PRO A 491 -13.69 27.42 -15.90
C PRO A 491 -13.16 26.32 -16.84
N PHE A 492 -11.84 26.20 -17.00
CA PHE A 492 -11.23 25.15 -17.83
C PHE A 492 -11.45 23.75 -17.22
N PHE A 493 -11.45 23.62 -15.88
CA PHE A 493 -11.85 22.37 -15.23
C PHE A 493 -13.29 22.03 -15.61
N MET A 494 -14.22 22.96 -15.37
CA MET A 494 -15.66 22.70 -15.55
C MET A 494 -15.98 22.30 -16.99
N THR A 495 -15.58 23.12 -17.97
CA THR A 495 -15.82 22.83 -19.39
C THR A 495 -15.20 21.50 -19.81
N THR A 496 -13.91 21.27 -19.53
CA THR A 496 -13.23 20.06 -20.06
C THR A 496 -13.77 18.76 -19.44
N TYR A 497 -14.11 18.76 -18.14
CA TYR A 497 -14.68 17.59 -17.48
C TYR A 497 -16.12 17.31 -17.92
N ILE A 498 -16.96 18.35 -18.07
CA ILE A 498 -18.32 18.20 -18.58
C ILE A 498 -18.29 17.65 -20.01
N GLU A 499 -17.52 18.27 -20.92
CA GLU A 499 -17.37 17.82 -22.31
C GLU A 499 -16.91 16.35 -22.38
N ARG A 500 -15.90 15.95 -21.60
CA ARG A 500 -15.39 14.58 -21.59
C ARG A 500 -16.40 13.59 -21.02
N LEU A 501 -17.11 13.94 -19.95
CA LEU A 501 -18.14 13.09 -19.38
C LEU A 501 -19.29 12.86 -20.38
N LEU A 502 -19.74 13.92 -21.07
CA LEU A 502 -20.79 13.85 -22.08
C LEU A 502 -20.35 13.06 -23.33
N GLU A 503 -19.10 13.18 -23.77
CA GLU A 503 -18.53 12.40 -24.88
C GLU A 503 -18.59 10.89 -24.58
N LEU A 504 -18.29 10.49 -23.35
CA LEU A 504 -18.35 9.10 -22.91
C LEU A 504 -19.81 8.65 -22.70
N PHE A 505 -20.65 9.48 -22.07
CA PHE A 505 -22.07 9.21 -21.86
C PHE A 505 -22.85 9.01 -23.17
N ALA A 506 -22.54 9.77 -24.21
CA ALA A 506 -23.15 9.60 -25.54
C ALA A 506 -22.91 8.18 -26.11
N ARG A 507 -21.77 7.56 -25.78
CA ARG A 507 -21.39 6.21 -26.21
C ARG A 507 -21.99 5.09 -25.34
N GLU A 508 -22.52 5.41 -24.16
CA GLU A 508 -23.10 4.41 -23.27
C GLU A 508 -24.37 3.77 -23.86
N ARG A 509 -24.52 2.47 -23.62
CA ARG A 509 -25.71 1.70 -24.04
C ARG A 509 -26.89 1.94 -23.09
N GLN A 510 -26.63 1.85 -21.79
CA GLN A 510 -27.62 2.05 -20.72
C GLN A 510 -27.51 3.48 -20.18
N LYS A 511 -27.97 4.45 -20.97
CA LYS A 511 -27.85 5.88 -20.64
C LYS A 511 -28.55 6.26 -19.33
N LEU A 512 -29.70 5.66 -19.02
CA LEU A 512 -30.41 5.95 -17.77
C LEU A 512 -29.65 5.44 -16.55
N ASP A 513 -29.21 4.19 -16.55
CA ASP A 513 -28.41 3.62 -15.45
C ASP A 513 -27.10 4.40 -15.24
N ALA A 514 -26.45 4.82 -16.32
CA ALA A 514 -25.27 5.67 -16.26
C ALA A 514 -25.58 7.05 -15.66
N ALA A 515 -26.70 7.69 -16.04
CA ALA A 515 -27.10 8.99 -15.49
C ALA A 515 -27.40 8.89 -13.98
N ILE A 516 -28.19 7.89 -13.56
CA ILE A 516 -28.49 7.62 -12.15
C ILE A 516 -27.20 7.39 -11.35
N SER A 517 -26.26 6.60 -11.88
CA SER A 517 -24.97 6.36 -11.22
C SER A 517 -24.12 7.64 -11.08
N ILE A 518 -24.27 8.63 -11.96
CA ILE A 518 -23.58 9.93 -11.86
C ILE A 518 -24.27 10.83 -10.83
N HIS A 519 -25.61 10.91 -10.84
CA HIS A 519 -26.39 11.61 -9.80
C HIS A 519 -26.05 11.08 -8.40
N GLN A 520 -26.15 9.76 -8.19
CA GLN A 520 -25.79 9.11 -6.93
C GLN A 520 -24.33 9.35 -6.52
N PHE A 521 -23.40 9.47 -7.47
CA PHE A 521 -22.02 9.81 -7.15
C PHE A 521 -21.91 11.24 -6.56
N PHE A 522 -22.62 12.22 -7.12
CA PHE A 522 -22.60 13.59 -6.62
C PHE A 522 -23.41 13.79 -5.33
N GLU A 523 -24.53 13.08 -5.15
CA GLU A 523 -25.26 13.03 -3.87
C GLU A 523 -24.38 12.59 -2.70
N ASN A 524 -23.43 11.67 -2.95
CA ASN A 524 -22.52 11.14 -1.95
C ASN A 524 -21.16 11.88 -1.88
N LEU A 525 -20.93 12.92 -2.69
CA LEU A 525 -19.64 13.62 -2.76
C LEU A 525 -19.74 15.08 -2.32
N ASP A 526 -19.45 15.30 -1.04
CA ASP A 526 -19.37 16.62 -0.40
C ASP A 526 -18.45 17.61 -1.13
N GLY A 527 -18.77 18.90 -1.03
CA GLY A 527 -17.91 19.99 -1.52
C GLY A 527 -18.00 20.28 -3.02
N THR A 528 -18.80 19.53 -3.78
CA THR A 528 -18.98 19.67 -5.24
C THR A 528 -20.10 20.66 -5.64
N ARG A 529 -20.81 21.24 -4.68
CA ARG A 529 -21.98 22.11 -4.91
C ARG A 529 -21.70 23.26 -5.88
N GLY A 530 -22.62 23.51 -6.81
CA GLY A 530 -22.44 24.41 -7.96
C GLY A 530 -21.83 23.71 -9.18
N TYR A 531 -20.67 23.05 -9.03
CA TYR A 531 -20.08 22.25 -10.11
C TYR A 531 -20.95 21.02 -10.45
N ALA A 532 -21.45 20.33 -9.42
CA ALA A 532 -22.41 19.24 -9.60
C ALA A 532 -23.71 19.71 -10.25
N GLU A 533 -24.21 20.89 -9.88
CA GLU A 533 -25.45 21.47 -10.43
C GLU A 533 -25.30 21.73 -11.94
N GLU A 534 -24.22 22.39 -12.37
CA GLU A 534 -23.92 22.66 -13.79
C GLU A 534 -23.71 21.37 -14.62
N LEU A 535 -22.95 20.41 -14.08
CA LEU A 535 -22.66 19.15 -14.76
C LEU A 535 -23.89 18.24 -14.88
N LEU A 536 -24.69 18.12 -13.81
CA LEU A 536 -25.91 17.31 -13.83
C LEU A 536 -26.97 17.93 -14.74
N ASP A 537 -27.07 19.25 -14.82
CA ASP A 537 -27.94 19.91 -15.81
C ASP A 537 -27.52 19.59 -17.26
N GLU A 538 -26.23 19.61 -17.60
CA GLU A 538 -25.79 19.20 -18.95
C GLU A 538 -25.96 17.69 -19.21
N LEU A 539 -25.80 16.85 -18.18
CA LEU A 539 -26.08 15.42 -18.25
C LEU A 539 -27.56 15.14 -18.54
N ASP A 540 -28.47 15.79 -17.83
CA ASP A 540 -29.91 15.55 -17.95
C ASP A 540 -30.49 16.09 -19.27
N LYS A 541 -29.94 17.20 -19.80
CA LYS A 541 -30.18 17.63 -21.19
C LYS A 541 -29.77 16.55 -22.19
N SER A 542 -28.58 15.97 -22.00
CA SER A 542 -28.07 14.89 -22.86
C SER A 542 -28.91 13.61 -22.74
N LEU A 543 -29.41 13.28 -21.54
CA LEU A 543 -30.33 12.17 -21.32
C LEU A 543 -31.64 12.37 -22.07
N LEU A 544 -32.33 13.52 -21.88
CA LEU A 544 -33.58 13.86 -22.58
C LEU A 544 -33.43 13.81 -24.10
N LYS A 545 -32.36 14.38 -24.62
CA LYS A 545 -32.06 14.38 -26.07
C LYS A 545 -32.00 12.97 -26.65
N HIS A 546 -31.32 12.06 -25.97
CA HIS A 546 -31.14 10.67 -26.43
C HIS A 546 -32.24 9.70 -25.94
N LEU A 547 -33.29 10.21 -25.28
CA LEU A 547 -34.34 9.38 -24.71
C LEU A 547 -35.31 8.86 -25.80
N ALA A 548 -35.46 7.54 -25.85
CA ALA A 548 -36.46 6.85 -26.66
C ALA A 548 -37.73 6.58 -25.83
N LEU A 549 -38.68 7.53 -25.89
CA LEU A 549 -39.91 7.50 -25.09
C LEU A 549 -40.75 6.24 -25.31
N ASP A 550 -40.80 5.73 -26.54
CA ASP A 550 -41.63 4.59 -26.93
C ASP A 550 -41.13 3.23 -26.42
N THR A 551 -39.91 3.17 -25.87
CA THR A 551 -39.33 1.98 -25.24
C THR A 551 -39.24 2.03 -23.71
N LEU A 552 -39.74 3.10 -23.08
CA LEU A 552 -39.65 3.27 -21.62
C LEU A 552 -40.44 2.21 -20.85
N SER A 553 -39.80 1.59 -19.87
CA SER A 553 -40.48 0.78 -18.85
C SER A 553 -41.08 1.66 -17.75
N LYS A 554 -41.98 1.11 -16.93
CA LYS A 554 -42.53 1.80 -15.76
C LYS A 554 -41.46 2.23 -14.75
N GLU A 555 -40.45 1.38 -14.52
CA GLU A 555 -39.39 1.68 -13.55
C GLU A 555 -38.50 2.81 -14.06
N ASP A 556 -38.14 2.78 -15.35
CA ASP A 556 -37.32 3.80 -15.99
C ASP A 556 -38.04 5.15 -16.05
N PHE A 557 -39.33 5.16 -16.35
CA PHE A 557 -40.17 6.35 -16.33
C PHE A 557 -40.14 7.03 -14.95
N LEU A 558 -40.37 6.28 -13.86
CA LEU A 558 -40.39 6.83 -12.50
C LEU A 558 -39.03 7.40 -12.09
N LYS A 559 -37.93 6.72 -12.46
CA LYS A 559 -36.56 7.20 -12.25
C LYS A 559 -36.31 8.53 -12.97
N ILE A 560 -36.70 8.64 -14.24
CA ILE A 560 -36.52 9.87 -15.05
C ILE A 560 -37.36 11.02 -14.49
N VAL A 561 -38.61 10.77 -14.12
CA VAL A 561 -39.50 11.79 -13.54
C VAL A 561 -38.90 12.38 -12.27
N ALA A 562 -38.42 11.54 -11.34
CA ALA A 562 -37.77 12.01 -10.11
C ALA A 562 -36.56 12.93 -10.36
N LEU A 563 -35.73 12.62 -11.37
CA LEU A 563 -34.59 13.47 -11.76
C LEU A 563 -35.01 14.84 -12.36
N LEU A 564 -36.22 14.93 -12.92
CA LEU A 564 -36.71 16.12 -13.62
C LEU A 564 -37.62 17.01 -12.75
N GLU A 565 -38.30 16.44 -11.75
CA GLU A 565 -39.18 17.17 -10.83
C GLU A 565 -38.41 18.13 -9.91
N GLU A 566 -37.18 17.77 -9.53
CA GLU A 566 -36.32 18.60 -8.67
C GLU A 566 -35.62 19.76 -9.42
N LYS A 567 -35.81 19.88 -10.75
CA LYS A 567 -35.10 20.87 -11.57
C LYS A 567 -35.70 22.28 -11.49
N ALA A 568 -34.82 23.27 -11.34
CA ALA A 568 -35.19 24.69 -11.31
C ALA A 568 -35.69 25.19 -12.67
N GLN A 569 -36.53 26.24 -12.66
CA GLN A 569 -37.11 26.82 -13.88
C GLN A 569 -36.06 27.36 -14.88
N SER A 570 -34.83 27.64 -14.43
CA SER A 570 -33.68 27.99 -15.26
C SER A 570 -33.25 26.85 -16.21
N PHE A 571 -33.28 25.60 -15.74
CA PHE A 571 -32.96 24.41 -16.56
C PHE A 571 -33.88 24.33 -17.78
N LEU A 572 -35.19 24.52 -17.56
CA LEU A 572 -36.24 24.51 -18.59
C LEU A 572 -36.01 25.54 -19.70
N GLY A 573 -35.41 26.69 -19.35
CA GLY A 573 -35.06 27.76 -20.28
C GLY A 573 -33.88 27.44 -21.21
N THR A 574 -33.12 26.37 -20.90
CA THR A 574 -31.91 25.96 -21.64
C THR A 574 -32.09 24.68 -22.46
N LEU A 575 -33.26 24.04 -22.39
CA LEU A 575 -33.59 22.88 -23.22
C LEU A 575 -33.84 23.29 -24.68
N ASP A 576 -33.41 22.43 -25.61
CA ASP A 576 -33.87 22.52 -27.00
C ASP A 576 -35.35 22.13 -27.12
N VAL A 577 -35.95 22.43 -28.28
CA VAL A 577 -37.40 22.22 -28.52
C VAL A 577 -37.82 20.76 -28.34
N GLU A 578 -37.02 19.81 -28.84
CA GLU A 578 -37.36 18.38 -28.76
C GLU A 578 -37.24 17.87 -27.31
N SER A 579 -36.14 18.19 -26.63
CA SER A 579 -35.92 17.80 -25.23
C SER A 579 -36.99 18.41 -24.30
N ARG A 580 -37.42 19.64 -24.58
CA ARG A 580 -38.51 20.31 -23.84
C ARG A 580 -39.85 19.62 -24.06
N GLN A 581 -40.21 19.29 -25.30
CA GLN A 581 -41.43 18.52 -25.59
C GLN A 581 -41.42 17.17 -24.87
N LYS A 582 -40.32 16.43 -24.92
CA LYS A 582 -40.17 15.15 -24.19
C LYS A 582 -40.40 15.33 -22.69
N GLN A 583 -39.85 16.39 -22.09
CA GLN A 583 -40.05 16.68 -20.67
C GLN A 583 -41.50 17.03 -20.34
N GLU A 584 -42.16 17.89 -21.12
CA GLU A 584 -43.56 18.28 -20.91
C GLU A 584 -44.51 17.07 -21.04
N LEU A 585 -44.21 16.11 -21.94
CA LEU A 585 -44.92 14.84 -22.06
C LEU A 585 -44.72 13.94 -20.81
N LEU A 586 -43.49 13.82 -20.33
CA LEU A 586 -43.17 13.01 -19.14
C LEU A 586 -43.86 13.53 -17.87
N LEU A 587 -43.81 14.85 -17.62
CA LEU A 587 -44.46 15.47 -16.46
C LEU A 587 -46.00 15.37 -16.52
N ASN A 588 -46.60 15.47 -17.71
CA ASN A 588 -48.04 15.26 -17.89
C ASN A 588 -48.48 13.82 -17.58
N LEU A 589 -47.60 12.84 -17.85
CA LEU A 589 -47.82 11.44 -17.49
C LEU A 589 -47.55 11.18 -16.00
N ALA A 590 -46.63 11.92 -15.36
CA ALA A 590 -46.41 11.86 -13.92
C ALA A 590 -47.66 12.33 -13.17
N GLU A 591 -48.21 13.49 -13.54
CA GLU A 591 -49.45 14.03 -12.98
C GLU A 591 -50.62 13.03 -13.10
N LEU A 592 -50.73 12.34 -14.25
CA LEU A 592 -51.73 11.29 -14.47
C LEU A 592 -51.60 10.10 -13.49
N LEU A 593 -50.38 9.73 -13.08
CA LEU A 593 -50.15 8.64 -12.12
C LEU A 593 -50.46 9.04 -10.66
N GLU A 594 -50.35 10.32 -10.32
CA GLU A 594 -50.71 10.84 -9.00
C GLU A 594 -52.22 11.05 -8.81
N GLN A 595 -52.96 11.28 -9.91
CA GLN A 595 -54.38 11.56 -9.87
C GLN A 595 -55.23 10.35 -9.43
N LYS A 596 -55.93 10.49 -8.29
CA LYS A 596 -56.87 9.48 -7.73
C LYS A 596 -58.06 9.11 -8.64
N ARG A 597 -58.27 9.85 -9.72
CA ARG A 597 -59.32 9.60 -10.71
C ARG A 597 -58.80 10.05 -12.07
N ALA A 598 -58.66 9.10 -12.99
CA ALA A 598 -58.22 9.42 -14.34
C ALA A 598 -59.17 10.42 -15.03
N PRO A 599 -58.63 11.39 -15.78
CA PRO A 599 -59.38 12.39 -16.54
C PRO A 599 -60.13 11.76 -17.72
N HIS A 600 -61.05 12.52 -18.34
CA HIS A 600 -61.66 12.08 -19.60
C HIS A 600 -60.60 12.08 -20.71
N PRO A 601 -60.53 11.06 -21.59
CA PRO A 601 -59.49 10.98 -22.62
C PRO A 601 -59.40 12.24 -23.51
N ALA A 602 -60.53 12.80 -23.93
CA ALA A 602 -60.57 14.03 -24.72
C ALA A 602 -60.08 15.27 -23.95
N GLU A 603 -60.26 15.32 -22.63
CA GLU A 603 -59.75 16.41 -21.79
C GLU A 603 -58.23 16.28 -21.59
N PHE A 604 -57.74 15.04 -21.39
CA PHE A 604 -56.33 14.73 -21.21
C PHE A 604 -55.49 15.00 -22.46
N PHE A 605 -55.99 14.60 -23.63
CA PHE A 605 -55.26 14.78 -24.89
C PHE A 605 -55.46 16.15 -25.56
N ARG A 606 -56.34 17.01 -25.03
CA ARG A 606 -56.73 18.30 -25.64
C ARG A 606 -55.58 19.24 -26.03
N LYS A 607 -54.46 19.19 -25.31
CA LYS A 607 -53.30 20.09 -25.51
C LYS A 607 -52.20 19.51 -26.42
N TRP A 608 -52.37 18.28 -26.90
CA TRP A 608 -51.35 17.50 -27.59
C TRP A 608 -51.72 17.25 -29.05
N ASP A 609 -50.71 17.16 -29.93
CA ASP A 609 -50.93 16.75 -31.31
C ASP A 609 -51.11 15.21 -31.46
N ARG A 610 -51.25 14.73 -32.69
CA ARG A 610 -51.50 13.31 -32.98
C ARG A 610 -50.30 12.40 -32.75
N GLU A 611 -49.07 12.87 -32.95
CA GLU A 611 -47.88 12.08 -32.68
C GLU A 611 -47.52 12.13 -31.19
N GLU A 612 -47.68 13.28 -30.54
CA GLU A 612 -47.57 13.46 -29.08
C GLU A 612 -48.60 12.61 -28.31
N THR A 613 -49.84 12.52 -28.81
CA THR A 613 -50.88 11.63 -28.27
C THR A 613 -50.48 10.16 -28.42
N LYS A 614 -50.04 9.72 -29.60
CA LYS A 614 -49.55 8.34 -29.82
C LYS A 614 -48.35 8.00 -28.94
N ALA A 615 -47.43 8.94 -28.75
CA ALA A 615 -46.26 8.76 -27.89
C ALA A 615 -46.69 8.51 -26.45
N GLN A 616 -47.58 9.36 -25.91
CA GLN A 616 -48.16 9.16 -24.57
C GLN A 616 -48.91 7.84 -24.46
N GLN A 617 -49.73 7.47 -25.45
CA GLN A 617 -50.45 6.19 -25.46
C GLN A 617 -49.50 4.99 -25.40
N ARG A 618 -48.37 5.01 -26.11
CA ARG A 618 -47.33 3.96 -26.03
C ARG A 618 -46.66 3.92 -24.66
N ILE A 619 -46.31 5.07 -24.07
CA ILE A 619 -45.71 5.11 -22.72
C ILE A 619 -46.71 4.54 -21.70
N ILE A 620 -47.98 4.97 -21.73
CA ILE A 620 -49.04 4.43 -20.86
C ILE A 620 -49.18 2.91 -21.05
N GLN A 621 -49.12 2.41 -22.30
CA GLN A 621 -49.17 0.99 -22.60
C GLN A 621 -48.01 0.20 -22.00
N ASN A 622 -46.77 0.72 -22.11
CA ASN A 622 -45.58 0.09 -21.51
C ASN A 622 -45.58 0.15 -19.98
N MET A 623 -46.28 1.11 -19.38
CA MET A 623 -46.41 1.26 -17.92
C MET A 623 -47.47 0.33 -17.28
N LEU A 624 -48.27 -0.39 -18.08
CA LEU A 624 -49.28 -1.31 -17.56
C LEU A 624 -48.70 -2.70 -17.25
N ASN A 625 -48.73 -3.07 -15.97
CA ASN A 625 -48.34 -4.40 -15.52
C ASN A 625 -49.47 -5.41 -15.76
N ALA A 626 -49.16 -6.54 -16.39
CA ALA A 626 -50.07 -7.68 -16.46
C ALA A 626 -49.94 -8.58 -15.21
N PRO A 627 -51.03 -9.16 -14.68
CA PRO A 627 -52.42 -9.04 -15.15
C PRO A 627 -53.10 -7.75 -14.68
N PHE A 628 -53.93 -7.15 -15.53
CA PHE A 628 -54.62 -5.89 -15.21
C PHE A 628 -55.63 -6.04 -14.07
N ASP A 629 -55.74 -4.98 -13.27
CA ASP A 629 -56.73 -4.81 -12.21
C ASP A 629 -57.71 -3.66 -12.54
N LYS A 630 -58.57 -3.30 -11.58
CA LYS A 630 -59.57 -2.24 -11.77
C LYS A 630 -58.97 -0.84 -11.92
N ASP A 631 -57.79 -0.62 -11.36
CA ASP A 631 -57.13 0.68 -11.36
C ASP A 631 -56.36 0.90 -12.68
N SER A 632 -56.05 -0.19 -13.39
CA SER A 632 -55.53 -0.21 -14.76
C SER A 632 -56.58 0.18 -15.82
N PHE A 633 -57.88 -0.02 -15.56
CA PHE A 633 -58.94 0.14 -16.57
C PHE A 633 -59.09 1.55 -17.18
N PRO A 634 -58.96 2.66 -16.43
CA PRO A 634 -58.98 4.00 -17.02
C PRO A 634 -57.80 4.25 -17.97
N MET A 635 -56.61 3.74 -17.62
CA MET A 635 -55.41 3.84 -18.46
C MET A 635 -55.58 3.08 -19.77
N VAL A 636 -56.21 1.90 -19.74
CA VAL A 636 -56.60 1.17 -20.96
C VAL A 636 -57.50 2.01 -21.88
N ALA A 637 -58.43 2.80 -21.33
CA ALA A 637 -59.25 3.69 -22.15
C ALA A 637 -58.45 4.83 -22.80
N LEU A 638 -57.41 5.34 -22.13
CA LEU A 638 -56.50 6.35 -22.69
C LEU A 638 -55.68 5.80 -23.86
N ILE A 639 -55.14 4.58 -23.74
CA ILE A 639 -54.31 3.92 -24.79
C ILE A 639 -55.08 3.78 -26.11
N PHE A 640 -56.35 3.41 -26.06
CA PHE A 640 -57.16 3.14 -27.26
C PHE A 640 -58.09 4.29 -27.67
N TYR A 641 -57.93 5.47 -27.06
CA TYR A 641 -58.63 6.68 -27.50
C TYR A 641 -58.18 7.11 -28.91
N ARG A 642 -59.10 7.68 -29.68
CA ARG A 642 -58.82 8.31 -30.97
C ARG A 642 -59.61 9.60 -31.13
N ASP A 643 -58.99 10.54 -31.81
CA ASP A 643 -59.62 11.71 -32.39
C ASP A 643 -59.51 11.62 -33.92
N ASP A 644 -60.63 11.72 -34.62
CA ASP A 644 -60.68 11.58 -36.08
C ASP A 644 -60.43 12.92 -36.80
N GLN A 645 -60.40 12.93 -38.14
CA GLN A 645 -60.13 14.17 -38.90
C GLN A 645 -61.29 15.19 -38.86
N PHE A 646 -62.39 14.86 -38.19
CA PHE A 646 -63.61 15.66 -38.08
C PHE A 646 -63.98 15.99 -36.62
N GLY A 647 -63.13 15.64 -35.65
CA GLY A 647 -63.35 15.91 -34.23
C GLY A 647 -64.33 14.95 -33.55
N GLN A 648 -64.58 13.76 -34.11
CA GLN A 648 -65.41 12.76 -33.44
C GLN A 648 -64.58 11.92 -32.46
N GLU A 649 -64.78 12.19 -31.17
CA GLU A 649 -64.23 11.39 -30.07
C GLU A 649 -64.63 9.91 -30.20
N GLY A 650 -63.67 8.99 -30.03
CA GLY A 650 -63.98 7.57 -30.04
C GLY A 650 -62.86 6.67 -29.53
N PHE A 651 -63.03 5.37 -29.72
CA PHE A 651 -62.08 4.36 -29.26
C PHE A 651 -61.83 3.28 -30.32
N HIS A 652 -60.64 2.70 -30.30
CA HIS A 652 -60.29 1.45 -30.98
C HIS A 652 -60.89 0.24 -30.25
N CYS A 653 -62.22 0.18 -30.19
CA CYS A 653 -62.97 -0.72 -29.31
C CYS A 653 -62.60 -2.21 -29.41
N THR A 654 -62.34 -2.72 -30.61
CA THR A 654 -61.99 -4.13 -30.83
C THR A 654 -60.58 -4.44 -30.34
N GLU A 655 -59.62 -3.56 -30.60
CA GLU A 655 -58.22 -3.69 -30.14
C GLU A 655 -58.16 -3.59 -28.61
N MET A 656 -58.89 -2.64 -28.02
CA MET A 656 -59.03 -2.44 -26.57
C MET A 656 -59.53 -3.71 -25.86
N LEU A 657 -60.60 -4.34 -26.36
CA LEU A 657 -61.15 -5.56 -25.77
C LEU A 657 -60.19 -6.75 -25.91
N ASN A 658 -59.56 -6.90 -27.07
CA ASN A 658 -58.56 -7.96 -27.31
C ASN A 658 -57.32 -7.78 -26.40
N PHE A 659 -56.85 -6.54 -26.20
CA PHE A 659 -55.71 -6.24 -25.35
C PHE A 659 -55.96 -6.60 -23.88
N VAL A 660 -57.15 -6.28 -23.35
CA VAL A 660 -57.55 -6.69 -22.00
C VAL A 660 -57.67 -8.21 -21.87
N GLU A 661 -58.21 -8.89 -22.88
CA GLU A 661 -58.30 -10.35 -22.87
C GLU A 661 -56.92 -11.02 -22.90
N GLN A 662 -56.01 -10.56 -23.75
CA GLN A 662 -54.67 -11.14 -23.87
C GLN A 662 -53.83 -10.98 -22.60
N ASN A 663 -53.99 -9.87 -21.87
CA ASN A 663 -53.17 -9.56 -20.69
C ASN A 663 -53.81 -9.93 -19.34
N GLY A 664 -55.11 -10.27 -19.30
CA GLY A 664 -55.81 -10.63 -18.05
C GLY A 664 -56.81 -11.79 -18.15
N GLY A 665 -57.08 -12.29 -19.35
CA GLY A 665 -58.04 -13.36 -19.61
C GLY A 665 -59.51 -13.00 -19.34
N GLU A 666 -60.39 -13.99 -19.51
CA GLU A 666 -61.84 -13.87 -19.35
C GLU A 666 -62.31 -13.22 -18.01
N PRO A 667 -61.66 -13.43 -16.84
CA PRO A 667 -62.05 -12.74 -15.60
C PRO A 667 -61.81 -11.23 -15.60
N VAL A 668 -60.65 -10.79 -16.12
CA VAL A 668 -60.32 -9.37 -16.20
C VAL A 668 -61.14 -8.69 -17.29
N LEU A 669 -61.34 -9.37 -18.43
CA LEU A 669 -62.26 -8.94 -19.49
C LEU A 669 -63.70 -8.74 -18.97
N HIS A 670 -64.20 -9.65 -18.13
CA HIS A 670 -65.51 -9.49 -17.47
C HIS A 670 -65.56 -8.28 -16.53
N ALA A 671 -64.54 -8.11 -15.70
CA ALA A 671 -64.45 -6.97 -14.79
C ALA A 671 -64.32 -5.63 -15.55
N PHE A 672 -63.56 -5.59 -16.65
CA PHE A 672 -63.38 -4.43 -17.51
C PHE A 672 -64.69 -4.05 -18.18
N ILE A 673 -65.39 -5.00 -18.82
CA ILE A 673 -66.71 -4.75 -19.41
C ILE A 673 -67.72 -4.30 -18.33
N GLN A 674 -67.68 -4.87 -17.12
CA GLN A 674 -68.53 -4.39 -16.03
C GLN A 674 -68.20 -2.93 -15.63
N TRP A 675 -66.94 -2.52 -15.68
CA TRP A 675 -66.49 -1.15 -15.43
C TRP A 675 -66.86 -0.19 -16.58
N THR A 676 -66.73 -0.59 -17.85
CA THR A 676 -67.14 0.27 -18.99
C THR A 676 -68.63 0.61 -18.91
N MET A 677 -69.47 -0.31 -18.42
CA MET A 677 -70.90 -0.04 -18.16
C MET A 677 -71.18 1.01 -17.08
N THR A 678 -70.17 1.47 -16.31
CA THR A 678 -70.31 2.57 -15.34
C THR A 678 -69.64 3.87 -15.78
N GLN A 679 -68.96 3.89 -16.94
CA GLN A 679 -68.30 5.09 -17.47
C GLN A 679 -69.14 5.73 -18.58
N ARG A 680 -69.38 7.04 -18.50
CA ARG A 680 -70.20 7.78 -19.48
C ARG A 680 -69.61 7.75 -20.89
N MET A 681 -68.28 7.70 -21.02
CA MET A 681 -67.56 7.73 -22.30
C MET A 681 -67.81 6.54 -23.24
N PHE A 682 -68.54 5.49 -22.80
CA PHE A 682 -68.94 4.37 -23.65
C PHE A 682 -70.42 4.40 -24.08
N PHE A 683 -71.13 5.50 -23.83
CA PHE A 683 -72.56 5.66 -24.12
C PHE A 683 -72.86 6.91 -24.94
N GLU A 684 -73.85 6.78 -25.81
CA GLU A 684 -74.56 7.88 -26.45
C GLU A 684 -75.97 7.93 -25.82
N ASP A 685 -76.25 8.98 -25.05
CA ASP A 685 -77.39 9.11 -24.12
C ASP A 685 -77.59 7.93 -23.14
N LYS A 686 -78.23 6.86 -23.63
CA LYS A 686 -78.62 5.65 -22.86
C LYS A 686 -78.27 4.35 -23.57
N GLU A 687 -77.77 4.40 -24.81
CA GLU A 687 -77.39 3.23 -25.59
C GLU A 687 -75.86 3.17 -25.73
N LEU A 688 -75.32 1.96 -25.96
CA LEU A 688 -73.87 1.79 -26.10
C LEU A 688 -73.39 2.46 -27.40
N LEU A 689 -72.24 3.15 -27.36
CA LEU A 689 -71.62 3.72 -28.56
C LEU A 689 -71.63 2.70 -29.71
N PRO A 690 -72.08 3.04 -30.93
CA PRO A 690 -72.28 2.05 -32.00
C PRO A 690 -71.04 1.18 -32.30
N ALA A 691 -69.85 1.79 -32.32
CA ALA A 691 -68.58 1.09 -32.50
C ALA A 691 -68.25 0.13 -31.34
N TYR A 692 -68.55 0.52 -30.09
CA TYR A 692 -68.34 -0.33 -28.92
C TYR A 692 -69.35 -1.49 -28.86
N ARG A 693 -70.62 -1.23 -29.19
CA ARG A 693 -71.65 -2.24 -29.37
C ARG A 693 -71.25 -3.27 -30.43
N GLN A 694 -70.71 -2.81 -31.57
CA GLN A 694 -70.23 -3.71 -32.63
C GLN A 694 -69.02 -4.56 -32.18
N ALA A 695 -68.04 -3.97 -31.49
CA ALA A 695 -66.88 -4.69 -30.97
C ALA A 695 -67.28 -5.76 -29.93
N LEU A 696 -68.16 -5.42 -28.98
CA LEU A 696 -68.73 -6.38 -28.04
C LEU A 696 -69.49 -7.50 -28.77
N LYS A 697 -70.25 -7.19 -29.81
CA LYS A 697 -70.97 -8.20 -30.61
C LYS A 697 -70.00 -9.17 -31.28
N GLN A 698 -68.90 -8.68 -31.86
CA GLN A 698 -67.85 -9.51 -32.45
C GLN A 698 -67.17 -10.40 -31.40
N LEU A 699 -66.78 -9.84 -30.25
CA LEU A 699 -66.19 -10.56 -29.12
C LEU A 699 -67.09 -11.72 -28.63
N PHE A 700 -68.41 -11.52 -28.54
CA PHE A 700 -69.32 -12.60 -28.14
C PHE A 700 -69.69 -13.57 -29.27
N LEU A 701 -69.51 -13.23 -30.54
CA LEU A 701 -69.73 -14.12 -31.69
C LEU A 701 -68.57 -15.11 -31.90
N GLU A 702 -67.36 -14.75 -31.46
CA GLU A 702 -66.14 -15.53 -31.60
C GLU A 702 -66.31 -16.99 -31.12
N GLY A 703 -65.65 -17.94 -31.80
CA GLY A 703 -65.73 -19.37 -31.48
C GLY A 703 -67.17 -19.94 -31.53
N LYS A 704 -68.07 -19.33 -32.33
CA LYS A 704 -69.52 -19.64 -32.40
C LYS A 704 -70.24 -19.43 -31.05
N GLY A 705 -69.90 -18.36 -30.34
CA GLY A 705 -70.51 -18.00 -29.05
C GLY A 705 -69.96 -18.80 -27.87
N ARG A 706 -68.67 -19.16 -27.88
CA ARG A 706 -68.03 -20.00 -26.84
C ARG A 706 -68.28 -19.45 -25.43
N ARG A 707 -68.06 -18.15 -25.23
CA ARG A 707 -68.24 -17.42 -23.94
C ARG A 707 -69.67 -17.48 -23.39
N LEU A 708 -70.67 -17.64 -24.27
CA LEU A 708 -72.09 -17.79 -23.90
C LEU A 708 -72.55 -19.25 -23.78
N ARG A 709 -71.73 -20.24 -24.16
CA ARG A 709 -72.05 -21.68 -24.02
C ARG A 709 -71.74 -22.22 -22.63
N SER A 710 -70.65 -21.77 -22.00
CA SER A 710 -70.26 -22.14 -20.64
C SER A 710 -71.28 -21.64 -19.60
N LYS A 711 -71.75 -22.55 -18.74
CA LYS A 711 -72.83 -22.29 -17.76
C LYS A 711 -72.45 -21.22 -16.72
N GLU A 712 -71.17 -21.15 -16.37
CA GLU A 712 -70.63 -20.22 -15.36
C GLU A 712 -70.49 -18.80 -15.91
N TRP A 713 -69.74 -18.62 -17.01
CA TRP A 713 -69.58 -17.33 -17.66
C TRP A 713 -70.91 -16.75 -18.15
N ARG A 714 -71.84 -17.57 -18.66
CA ARG A 714 -73.19 -17.11 -18.98
C ARG A 714 -73.87 -16.43 -17.78
N LYS A 715 -73.75 -16.97 -16.57
CA LYS A 715 -74.32 -16.31 -15.36
C LYS A 715 -73.62 -14.97 -15.09
N ARG A 716 -72.29 -14.91 -15.22
CA ARG A 716 -71.50 -13.68 -14.99
C ARG A 716 -71.83 -12.58 -16.02
N TRP A 717 -71.94 -12.92 -17.30
CA TRP A 717 -72.27 -11.98 -18.37
C TRP A 717 -73.68 -11.39 -18.23
N TYR A 718 -74.70 -12.21 -17.96
CA TYR A 718 -76.06 -11.71 -17.73
C TYR A 718 -76.25 -10.96 -16.39
N ALA A 719 -75.33 -11.09 -15.43
CA ALA A 719 -75.34 -10.35 -14.17
C ALA A 719 -74.93 -8.86 -14.34
N VAL A 720 -74.26 -8.50 -15.45
CA VAL A 720 -73.92 -7.11 -15.77
C VAL A 720 -75.21 -6.28 -15.87
N ARG A 721 -75.24 -5.14 -15.16
CA ARG A 721 -76.43 -4.31 -14.98
C ARG A 721 -76.51 -3.20 -16.04
N ASN A 722 -76.67 -3.57 -17.30
CA ASN A 722 -76.99 -2.63 -18.38
C ASN A 722 -78.07 -3.22 -19.31
N ALA A 723 -79.05 -2.40 -19.70
CA ALA A 723 -80.20 -2.87 -20.49
C ALA A 723 -79.83 -3.14 -21.96
N ASP A 724 -78.98 -2.30 -22.55
CA ASP A 724 -78.59 -2.40 -23.96
C ASP A 724 -77.55 -3.52 -24.18
N PHE A 725 -76.62 -3.68 -23.24
CA PHE A 725 -75.73 -4.85 -23.20
C PHE A 725 -76.52 -6.18 -23.14
N ARG A 726 -77.63 -6.23 -22.39
CA ARG A 726 -78.50 -7.42 -22.35
C ARG A 726 -79.21 -7.67 -23.68
N LYS A 727 -79.66 -6.63 -24.40
CA LYS A 727 -80.20 -6.78 -25.77
C LYS A 727 -79.13 -7.41 -26.69
N LEU A 728 -77.90 -6.89 -26.65
CA LEU A 728 -76.77 -7.43 -27.42
C LEU A 728 -76.48 -8.91 -27.09
N LEU A 729 -76.47 -9.29 -25.81
CA LEU A 729 -76.29 -10.70 -25.42
C LEU A 729 -77.42 -11.60 -25.93
N GLU A 730 -78.66 -11.10 -26.00
CA GLU A 730 -79.76 -11.81 -26.66
C GLU A 730 -79.62 -11.89 -28.18
N GLU A 731 -79.19 -10.82 -28.85
CA GLU A 731 -78.92 -10.80 -30.29
C GLU A 731 -77.85 -11.84 -30.65
N VAL A 732 -76.69 -11.82 -29.98
CA VAL A 732 -75.63 -12.81 -30.21
C VAL A 732 -76.10 -14.23 -29.88
N ARG A 733 -76.91 -14.41 -28.83
CA ARG A 733 -77.51 -15.72 -28.51
C ARG A 733 -78.49 -16.18 -29.59
N ARG A 734 -79.25 -15.28 -30.23
CA ARG A 734 -80.12 -15.60 -31.37
C ARG A 734 -79.30 -15.94 -32.61
N GLU A 735 -78.19 -15.26 -32.85
CA GLU A 735 -77.30 -15.52 -33.99
C GLU A 735 -76.53 -16.85 -33.84
N THR A 736 -76.02 -17.15 -32.63
CA THR A 736 -75.22 -18.36 -32.33
C THR A 736 -76.04 -19.60 -31.93
N ALA A 737 -77.37 -19.47 -31.79
CA ALA A 737 -78.25 -20.60 -31.49
C ALA A 737 -78.27 -21.64 -32.62
N ASN A 738 -78.21 -22.92 -32.22
CA ASN A 738 -78.31 -24.05 -33.14
C ASN A 738 -79.63 -23.98 -33.95
N PRO A 739 -79.67 -24.34 -35.25
CA PRO A 739 -80.87 -24.21 -36.09
C PRO A 739 -82.12 -24.86 -35.49
N LEU A 740 -81.96 -26.01 -34.84
CA LEU A 740 -83.05 -26.74 -34.16
C LEU A 740 -83.68 -25.95 -33.00
N VAL A 741 -82.92 -25.06 -32.33
CA VAL A 741 -83.45 -24.22 -31.23
C VAL A 741 -84.20 -22.99 -31.78
N LYS A 742 -83.92 -22.55 -33.02
CA LYS A 742 -84.72 -21.52 -33.70
C LYS A 742 -86.10 -22.06 -34.12
N LEU A 743 -86.21 -23.35 -34.41
CA LEU A 743 -87.47 -23.97 -34.86
C LEU A 743 -88.46 -24.27 -33.70
N PHE A 744 -87.94 -24.63 -32.52
CA PHE A 744 -88.75 -25.13 -31.40
C PHE A 744 -89.39 -24.06 -30.48
N ARG A 745 -89.55 -22.81 -30.95
CA ARG A 745 -90.14 -21.71 -30.14
C ARG A 745 -91.51 -21.18 -30.61
N ASN A 746 -92.06 -21.70 -31.70
CA ASN A 746 -93.46 -21.42 -32.10
C ASN A 746 -94.38 -22.60 -31.75
N LYS A 747 -95.47 -22.30 -31.03
CA LYS A 747 -96.47 -23.29 -30.58
C LYS A 747 -97.52 -23.54 -31.67
N ALA A 748 -97.47 -24.70 -32.33
CA ALA A 748 -98.64 -25.44 -32.85
C ALA A 748 -98.18 -26.67 -33.66
N PHE A 749 -98.18 -27.87 -33.06
CA PHE A 749 -98.85 -29.08 -33.57
C PHE A 749 -98.69 -30.23 -32.55
N VAL A 750 -99.50 -31.28 -32.72
CA VAL A 750 -99.97 -32.16 -31.62
C VAL A 750 -99.92 -33.63 -32.06
N ILE A 751 -99.39 -34.50 -31.17
CA ILE A 751 -99.59 -35.97 -31.06
C ILE A 751 -99.21 -36.87 -32.27
N SER A 752 -98.24 -37.78 -32.09
CA SER A 752 -98.46 -39.25 -31.99
C SER A 752 -97.17 -40.10 -32.11
N GLY A 753 -97.06 -41.12 -31.25
CA GLY A 753 -96.19 -42.31 -31.42
C GLY A 753 -94.66 -42.12 -31.35
N LEU A 754 -93.85 -43.15 -31.03
CA LEU A 754 -94.13 -44.42 -30.36
C LEU A 754 -92.78 -45.04 -29.90
N LEU A 755 -92.72 -45.57 -28.67
CA LEU A 755 -91.86 -46.69 -28.17
C LEU A 755 -90.33 -46.81 -28.47
N VAL A 756 -89.62 -47.15 -27.38
CA VAL A 756 -88.59 -48.23 -27.27
C VAL A 756 -87.12 -47.97 -27.65
N LEU A 757 -86.28 -47.85 -26.61
CA LEU A 757 -85.01 -48.57 -26.30
C LEU A 757 -84.23 -47.72 -25.25
N VAL A 758 -84.22 -48.02 -23.94
CA VAL A 758 -83.61 -49.16 -23.21
C VAL A 758 -82.07 -49.07 -23.11
N ALA A 759 -81.62 -48.85 -21.87
CA ALA A 759 -80.39 -49.28 -21.18
C ALA A 759 -78.98 -49.07 -21.81
N ALA A 760 -78.17 -48.26 -21.13
CA ALA A 760 -76.92 -48.63 -20.44
C ALA A 760 -76.46 -47.39 -19.62
N GLY A 761 -75.99 -47.45 -18.37
CA GLY A 761 -75.04 -48.41 -17.79
C GLY A 761 -73.69 -47.69 -17.64
N VAL A 762 -73.51 -46.76 -16.68
CA VAL A 762 -73.21 -46.96 -15.25
C VAL A 762 -71.72 -47.24 -14.96
N TRP A 763 -71.14 -46.43 -14.06
CA TRP A 763 -69.82 -46.53 -13.40
C TRP A 763 -68.55 -46.37 -14.29
N GLY A 764 -67.40 -45.95 -13.76
CA GLY A 764 -67.14 -45.41 -12.41
C GLY A 764 -65.92 -46.00 -11.70
N GLY A 765 -64.82 -45.23 -11.66
CA GLY A 765 -63.94 -45.13 -10.49
C GLY A 765 -62.84 -46.20 -10.24
N TYR A 766 -61.63 -45.65 -10.02
CA TYR A 766 -60.58 -46.11 -9.09
C TYR A 766 -59.51 -47.15 -9.52
N ALA A 767 -58.31 -46.59 -9.72
CA ALA A 767 -56.97 -46.99 -9.24
C ALA A 767 -56.55 -48.48 -9.12
N PHE A 768 -55.30 -48.75 -9.50
CA PHE A 768 -54.34 -49.37 -8.57
C PHE A 768 -52.89 -48.91 -8.85
N TRP A 769 -51.96 -49.40 -8.03
CA TRP A 769 -50.67 -48.79 -7.68
C TRP A 769 -49.51 -49.82 -7.77
N GLN A 770 -48.31 -49.34 -8.11
CA GLN A 770 -46.97 -49.95 -7.91
C GLN A 770 -46.62 -51.40 -8.36
N GLN A 771 -45.56 -51.51 -9.16
CA GLN A 771 -44.24 -52.14 -8.85
C GLN A 771 -43.30 -51.89 -10.08
N GLY A 772 -41.96 -51.89 -10.04
CA GLY A 772 -40.98 -52.11 -8.97
C GLY A 772 -39.73 -52.88 -9.52
N GLN A 773 -38.51 -52.51 -9.08
CA GLN A 773 -37.19 -53.18 -9.35
C GLN A 773 -36.62 -53.04 -10.80
N GLU A 774 -35.30 -53.06 -11.11
CA GLU A 774 -33.98 -52.94 -10.42
C GLU A 774 -32.87 -52.64 -11.49
N GLY A 775 -31.56 -52.40 -11.25
CA GLY A 775 -30.73 -52.27 -10.03
C GLY A 775 -29.21 -52.42 -10.32
N ALA A 776 -28.32 -51.67 -9.63
CA ALA A 776 -26.82 -51.74 -9.60
C ALA A 776 -26.04 -51.48 -10.94
N GLN A 777 -24.74 -51.09 -11.03
CA GLN A 777 -23.65 -50.52 -10.19
C GLN A 777 -22.54 -49.99 -11.17
N GLY A 778 -21.56 -49.12 -10.85
CA GLY A 778 -21.26 -48.30 -9.66
C GLY A 778 -19.77 -48.30 -9.21
N LYS A 779 -18.90 -47.38 -9.66
CA LYS A 779 -17.51 -47.18 -9.13
C LYS A 779 -16.89 -45.77 -9.37
N ASP A 780 -16.62 -45.08 -8.26
CA ASP A 780 -15.58 -44.04 -8.02
C ASP A 780 -14.18 -44.71 -7.90
N PRO A 781 -13.01 -44.02 -7.68
CA PRO A 781 -12.80 -42.66 -7.13
C PRO A 781 -11.72 -41.86 -7.95
N SER A 782 -10.98 -40.83 -7.51
CA SER A 782 -10.69 -40.15 -6.22
C SER A 782 -9.99 -38.79 -6.47
N THR A 783 -10.20 -37.79 -5.59
CA THR A 783 -9.24 -36.73 -5.11
C THR A 783 -8.37 -35.93 -6.13
N ASP A 784 -7.97 -34.67 -5.92
CA ASP A 784 -7.58 -34.03 -4.64
C ASP A 784 -7.65 -32.48 -4.69
N THR A 785 -7.52 -31.87 -3.52
CA THR A 785 -7.48 -30.43 -3.22
C THR A 785 -6.10 -29.79 -3.43
N ALA A 786 -6.05 -28.50 -3.80
CA ALA A 786 -4.87 -27.66 -3.59
C ALA A 786 -5.16 -26.14 -3.48
N HIS A 787 -4.99 -25.63 -2.27
CA HIS A 787 -4.46 -24.32 -1.86
C HIS A 787 -4.60 -23.04 -2.72
N ARG A 788 -5.24 -22.04 -2.09
CA ARG A 788 -4.92 -20.62 -2.27
C ARG A 788 -3.49 -20.34 -1.80
N VAL A 789 -2.67 -19.68 -2.62
CA VAL A 789 -1.38 -19.08 -2.22
C VAL A 789 -1.51 -17.57 -2.18
N ARG A 790 -1.00 -16.96 -1.09
CA ARG A 790 -0.87 -15.50 -0.95
C ARG A 790 0.25 -14.99 -1.86
N VAL A 791 -0.01 -13.94 -2.63
CA VAL A 791 1.06 -13.17 -3.29
C VAL A 791 1.86 -12.41 -2.23
N PRO A 792 3.19 -12.54 -2.15
CA PRO A 792 4.01 -11.72 -1.27
C PRO A 792 4.12 -10.30 -1.83
N SER A 793 3.82 -9.29 -1.01
CA SER A 793 4.12 -7.90 -1.32
C SER A 793 5.63 -7.64 -1.18
N THR A 794 6.37 -7.66 -2.28
CA THR A 794 7.80 -7.29 -2.33
C THR A 794 7.99 -5.77 -2.46
N SER A 795 7.41 -5.01 -1.52
CA SER A 795 7.86 -3.63 -1.25
C SER A 795 9.21 -3.68 -0.55
N GLY A 796 10.27 -3.96 -1.32
CA GLY A 796 11.63 -4.05 -0.83
C GLY A 796 12.11 -2.68 -0.34
N TRP A 797 12.26 -2.54 0.98
CA TRP A 797 13.00 -1.41 1.57
C TRP A 797 14.46 -1.54 1.15
N ILE A 798 14.87 -0.79 0.13
CA ILE A 798 16.28 -0.69 -0.27
C ILE A 798 16.98 0.14 0.82
N PRO A 799 17.93 -0.43 1.59
CA PRO A 799 18.67 0.34 2.57
C PRO A 799 19.43 1.48 1.88
N ALA A 800 19.43 2.68 2.46
CA ALA A 800 20.03 3.88 1.84
C ALA A 800 21.48 3.65 1.37
N TYR A 801 22.28 2.89 2.14
CA TYR A 801 23.64 2.51 1.74
C TYR A 801 23.76 1.78 0.39
N ARG A 802 22.77 0.97 -0.04
CA ARG A 802 22.85 0.31 -1.37
C ARG A 802 22.75 1.32 -2.50
N LEU A 803 21.93 2.35 -2.32
CA LEU A 803 21.81 3.46 -3.27
C LEU A 803 23.04 4.38 -3.25
N MET A 804 23.91 4.31 -2.23
CA MET A 804 25.22 4.98 -2.21
C MET A 804 26.34 4.20 -2.90
N MET A 805 26.21 2.88 -3.04
CA MET A 805 27.27 2.02 -3.57
C MET A 805 27.13 1.72 -5.08
N ASP A 806 25.92 1.82 -5.63
CA ASP A 806 25.60 1.32 -6.97
C ASP A 806 24.96 2.41 -7.87
N PRO A 807 25.60 2.83 -8.97
CA PRO A 807 25.09 3.88 -9.85
C PRO A 807 24.10 3.38 -10.92
N GLN A 808 23.80 2.08 -11.00
CA GLN A 808 22.89 1.53 -12.01
C GLN A 808 21.88 0.53 -11.42
N ILE A 809 20.65 1.00 -11.22
CA ILE A 809 19.48 0.11 -11.09
C ILE A 809 18.89 -0.08 -12.48
N GLU A 810 19.08 -1.26 -13.07
CA GLU A 810 18.41 -1.63 -14.32
C GLU A 810 16.88 -1.61 -14.16
N PRO A 811 16.12 -1.22 -15.20
CA PRO A 811 14.67 -1.29 -15.16
C PRO A 811 14.20 -2.74 -15.03
N VAL A 812 13.25 -2.97 -14.12
CA VAL A 812 12.59 -4.27 -13.96
C VAL A 812 11.92 -4.66 -15.29
N GLU A 813 12.41 -5.70 -15.95
CA GLU A 813 11.78 -6.24 -17.15
C GLU A 813 10.35 -6.68 -16.86
N TYR A 814 9.40 -6.10 -17.60
CA TYR A 814 8.03 -6.58 -17.61
C TYR A 814 7.95 -7.85 -18.46
N VAL A 815 7.63 -8.98 -17.84
CA VAL A 815 7.31 -10.22 -18.56
C VAL A 815 6.07 -9.99 -19.42
N VAL A 816 6.28 -9.86 -20.74
CA VAL A 816 5.20 -9.82 -21.73
C VAL A 816 4.63 -11.22 -21.88
N LEU A 817 3.37 -11.40 -21.49
CA LEU A 817 2.60 -12.61 -21.80
C LEU A 817 2.16 -12.56 -23.27
N GLU A 818 2.93 -13.17 -24.16
CA GLU A 818 2.48 -13.42 -25.53
C GLU A 818 1.38 -14.49 -25.55
N THR A 819 0.22 -14.12 -26.10
CA THR A 819 -0.90 -15.05 -26.33
C THR A 819 -1.32 -15.05 -27.80
N THR A 820 -0.91 -16.06 -28.56
CA THR A 820 -1.57 -16.50 -29.80
C THR A 820 -1.35 -18.00 -30.05
N LYS A 821 -2.39 -18.69 -30.52
CA LYS A 821 -2.40 -20.12 -30.91
C LYS A 821 -2.54 -20.27 -32.43
N SER A 822 -2.30 -21.50 -32.89
CA SER A 822 -2.69 -22.10 -34.20
C SER A 822 -1.69 -21.87 -35.36
N THR A 823 -1.45 -22.82 -36.28
CA THR A 823 -1.98 -24.20 -36.43
C THR A 823 -0.99 -25.10 -37.19
N THR A 824 -1.18 -26.42 -37.06
CA THR A 824 -0.56 -27.57 -37.77
C THR A 824 -0.72 -27.52 -39.31
N PRO A 825 -0.05 -28.37 -40.14
CA PRO A 825 0.46 -29.74 -39.91
C PRO A 825 1.83 -29.90 -39.25
#